data_AF-A0AAN8S7V3-F1
#
_entry.id   AF-A0AAN8S7V3-F1
#
_cell.length_a   1.000
_cell.length_b   1.000
_cell.length_c   1.000
_cell.angle_alpha   90.00
_cell.angle_beta   90.00
_cell.angle_gamma   90.00
#
_symmetry.space_group_name_H-M   'P 1'
#
loop_
_entity.id
_entity.type
_entity.pdbx_description
1 polymer ?
#
loop_
_entity_poly.entity_id
_entity_poly.type
_entity_poly.pdbx_seq_one_letter_code
_entity_poly.pdbx_strand_id
1 'polypeptide(L)'
;MTNEKLYINLNLCSVVTFAVVVRWSVSLHPYSGQSKPPMFGDYEAQRHWMEITLNLPLEEWYFNTSNNDLMYWGLDYPPLTAYHSYVNGKIGQYINSDFVALQKSKGYESNEHKFFMRATVMVADLIVYFVSITLFYNSIYKNNQNCVELRKGEVEESATLKVSNLKCVSTTVSYLAQIAIALLYPGIILIDHGHFQYNSISLGLTVLAVTSLVYNRFKVTDDSDGCGAKYSVIVVSPQFEGKPLLQRHRLVNGVLVEELKVIHAFNQRTLTPQQWEDENRDRLFNLTLTTPGKIILFGEYSVVFGKPALASTLCLRTKLQLTEWKEKILHLRFSSLNLDKSFPLECIRDNFKVASESNWKEYLQSLADSLQNVYLKTYGNFDLTDGQKNSLLVFFHCFGRCFRTATGFSLKIDSDLPLGSGVGSSASFSVALSAAALLYQYYLKDNESITDVIERHSNDASIAEGKFKDLVSQLAFSCEKIFHGSPSGVDNNTVLHGSMLEFVKTNDGNNQMRTITTPPVKILLVNTNVQRSTKILLENVRHLMKNHPEVTECVLNGMETIAINAVDCLTKLNGVKYAEEMERYFGELVTLNHNLLRVLGVSHPALEHIVSIANKNGLSAKLTGAGGGGFAFVYLPSYLEPSIAENVKRELTAAGYTASEVELGGRGLVIEEVVL
;
A
#
# COMPACT_ATOMS: atom_id res chain seq x y z
N MET A 1 -37.93 9.10 -0.22
CA MET A 1 -36.76 9.95 -0.57
C MET A 1 -36.79 11.37 0.02
N THR A 2 -37.94 12.02 0.24
CA THR A 2 -38.02 13.42 0.75
C THR A 2 -37.75 13.58 2.25
N ASN A 3 -38.24 12.67 3.11
CA ASN A 3 -38.07 12.78 4.57
C ASN A 3 -36.64 12.51 5.07
N GLU A 4 -35.87 11.68 4.37
CA GLU A 4 -34.52 11.28 4.79
C GLU A 4 -33.48 12.36 4.47
N LYS A 5 -33.54 12.97 3.29
CA LYS A 5 -32.75 14.16 2.96
C LYS A 5 -33.08 15.33 3.89
N LEU A 6 -34.36 15.49 4.23
CA LEU A 6 -34.79 16.51 5.19
C LEU A 6 -34.20 16.24 6.58
N TYR A 7 -34.19 14.98 7.04
CA TYR A 7 -33.62 14.58 8.33
C TYR A 7 -32.09 14.78 8.39
N ILE A 8 -31.36 14.42 7.34
CA ILE A 8 -29.90 14.64 7.24
C ILE A 8 -29.58 16.13 7.27
N ASN A 9 -30.30 16.93 6.49
CA ASN A 9 -30.13 18.38 6.47
C ASN A 9 -30.44 19.00 7.85
N LEU A 10 -31.50 18.53 8.52
CA LEU A 10 -31.85 19.00 9.86
C LEU A 10 -30.75 18.68 10.89
N ASN A 11 -30.19 17.47 10.84
CA ASN A 11 -29.10 17.07 11.75
C ASN A 11 -27.78 17.77 11.43
N LEU A 12 -27.45 17.98 10.16
CA LEU A 12 -26.29 18.78 9.76
C LEU A 12 -26.44 20.22 10.27
N CYS A 13 -27.62 20.82 10.13
CA CYS A 13 -27.93 22.12 10.71
C CYS A 13 -27.74 22.11 12.22
N SER A 14 -28.15 21.05 12.93
CA SER A 14 -27.94 20.92 14.38
C SER A 14 -26.45 20.86 14.75
N VAL A 15 -25.64 20.09 14.03
CA VAL A 15 -24.19 19.99 14.24
C VAL A 15 -23.50 21.34 14.01
N VAL A 16 -23.82 22.00 12.89
CA VAL A 16 -23.29 23.32 12.55
C VAL A 16 -23.70 24.34 13.61
N THR A 17 -24.98 24.37 14.00
CA THR A 17 -25.49 25.29 15.03
C THR A 17 -24.78 25.05 16.37
N PHE A 18 -24.61 23.80 16.78
CA PHE A 18 -23.90 23.46 18.01
C PHE A 18 -22.44 23.92 17.96
N ALA A 19 -21.73 23.70 16.85
CA ALA A 19 -20.36 24.16 16.68
C ALA A 19 -20.24 25.69 16.73
N VAL A 20 -21.19 26.42 16.15
CA VAL A 20 -21.27 27.89 16.25
C VAL A 20 -21.49 28.32 17.70
N VAL A 21 -22.41 27.69 18.43
CA VAL A 21 -22.66 28.01 19.84
C VAL A 21 -21.42 27.76 20.71
N VAL A 22 -20.72 26.65 20.51
CA VAL A 22 -19.48 26.33 21.25
C VAL A 22 -18.38 27.34 20.95
N ARG A 23 -18.19 27.73 19.68
CA ARG A 23 -17.21 28.76 19.31
C ARG A 23 -17.59 30.14 19.86
N TRP A 24 -18.89 30.45 19.88
CA TRP A 24 -19.38 31.70 20.42
C TRP A 24 -19.28 31.78 21.94
N SER A 25 -19.41 30.66 22.66
CA SER A 25 -19.25 30.67 24.12
C SER A 25 -17.84 31.08 24.55
N VAL A 26 -16.81 30.81 23.73
CA VAL A 26 -15.44 31.31 23.95
C VAL A 26 -15.38 32.84 23.97
N SER A 27 -16.28 33.54 23.26
CA SER A 27 -16.33 35.01 23.26
C SER A 27 -16.67 35.60 24.64
N LEU A 28 -17.29 34.81 25.53
CA LEU A 28 -17.66 35.21 26.89
C LEU A 28 -16.46 35.26 27.83
N HIS A 29 -15.32 34.66 27.46
CA HIS A 29 -14.13 34.55 28.30
C HIS A 29 -13.05 35.59 27.98
N PRO A 30 -12.14 35.90 28.93
CA PRO A 30 -10.99 36.78 28.70
C PRO A 30 -10.07 36.31 27.57
N TYR A 31 -9.18 37.19 27.09
CA TYR A 31 -8.22 36.89 26.03
C TYR A 31 -6.77 37.17 26.43
N SER A 32 -5.83 36.59 25.68
CA SER A 32 -4.40 36.79 25.90
C SER A 32 -4.02 38.25 25.68
N GLY A 33 -3.37 38.87 26.66
CA GLY A 33 -2.95 40.27 26.61
C GLY A 33 -4.00 41.29 27.08
N GLN A 34 -5.18 40.85 27.50
CA GLN A 34 -6.24 41.76 27.98
C GLN A 34 -5.74 42.64 29.13
N SER A 35 -5.88 43.96 28.99
CA SER A 35 -5.44 44.97 29.96
C SER A 35 -3.97 44.87 30.36
N LYS A 36 -3.10 44.39 29.44
CA LYS A 36 -1.64 44.28 29.63
C LYS A 36 -0.89 45.17 28.62
N PRO A 37 -0.73 46.48 28.90
CA PRO A 37 0.08 47.36 28.07
C PRO A 37 1.57 46.95 28.08
N PRO A 38 2.37 47.34 27.06
CA PRO A 38 1.98 48.19 25.93
C PRO A 38 1.48 47.42 24.70
N MET A 39 1.65 46.09 24.66
CA MET A 39 1.44 45.29 23.45
C MET A 39 0.09 44.57 23.41
N PHE A 40 -0.65 44.41 24.52
CA PHE A 40 -2.03 43.87 24.57
C PHE A 40 -2.30 42.53 23.84
N GLY A 41 -1.25 41.81 23.43
CA GLY A 41 -1.31 40.49 22.81
C GLY A 41 -1.90 40.47 21.39
N ASP A 42 -2.37 39.29 20.98
CA ASP A 42 -2.85 39.03 19.62
C ASP A 42 -4.07 39.88 19.23
N TYR A 43 -4.86 40.28 20.22
CA TYR A 43 -5.98 41.21 20.02
C TYR A 43 -5.53 42.54 19.43
N GLU A 44 -4.42 43.07 19.94
CA GLU A 44 -3.88 44.35 19.49
C GLU A 44 -3.18 44.24 18.15
N ALA A 45 -2.47 43.14 17.91
CA ALA A 45 -1.88 42.87 16.60
C ALA A 45 -2.96 42.96 15.50
N GLN A 46 -4.07 42.24 15.68
CA GLN A 46 -5.14 42.18 14.68
C GLN A 46 -5.88 43.50 14.52
N ARG A 47 -6.13 44.24 15.61
CA ARG A 47 -6.72 45.58 15.50
C ARG A 47 -5.78 46.55 14.80
N HIS A 48 -4.51 46.55 15.18
CA HIS A 48 -3.53 47.45 14.58
C HIS A 48 -3.40 47.18 13.07
N TRP A 49 -3.48 45.91 12.64
CA TRP A 49 -3.54 45.57 11.22
C TRP A 49 -4.78 46.15 10.50
N MET A 50 -5.94 46.19 11.17
CA MET A 50 -7.13 46.86 10.60
C MET A 50 -6.96 48.37 10.51
N GLU A 51 -6.32 49.00 11.51
CA GLU A 51 -6.00 50.43 11.53
C GLU A 51 -5.07 50.81 10.36
N ILE A 52 -3.93 50.12 10.21
CA ILE A 52 -2.94 50.46 9.17
C ILE A 52 -3.51 50.20 7.77
N THR A 53 -4.18 49.07 7.56
CA THR A 53 -4.68 48.71 6.22
C THR A 53 -5.82 49.64 5.78
N LEU A 54 -6.62 50.15 6.72
CA LEU A 54 -7.69 51.10 6.44
C LEU A 54 -7.20 52.51 6.11
N ASN A 55 -6.20 53.00 6.85
CA ASN A 55 -5.85 54.43 6.84
C ASN A 55 -4.59 54.76 6.03
N LEU A 56 -3.73 53.79 5.75
CA LEU A 56 -2.47 54.00 5.02
C LEU A 56 -2.56 53.50 3.57
N PRO A 57 -1.81 54.10 2.62
CA PRO A 57 -1.75 53.61 1.26
C PRO A 57 -1.04 52.24 1.20
N LEU A 58 -1.32 51.48 0.14
CA LEU A 58 -0.85 50.10 -0.04
C LEU A 58 0.68 49.98 0.06
N GLU A 59 1.43 51.00 -0.38
CA GLU A 59 2.89 50.99 -0.34
C GLU A 59 3.46 51.10 1.08
N GLU A 60 2.64 51.43 2.09
CA GLU A 60 3.07 51.63 3.48
C GLU A 60 2.70 50.47 4.41
N TRP A 61 1.86 49.53 4.00
CA TRP A 61 1.31 48.48 4.90
C TRP A 61 2.38 47.59 5.53
N TYR A 62 3.45 47.29 4.78
CA TYR A 62 4.51 46.34 5.17
C TYR A 62 5.86 47.00 5.44
N PHE A 63 5.93 48.33 5.42
CA PHE A 63 7.18 49.06 5.51
C PHE A 63 7.16 50.04 6.68
N ASN A 64 8.32 50.23 7.32
CA ASN A 64 8.48 51.27 8.33
C ASN A 64 8.36 52.64 7.69
N THR A 65 7.40 53.45 8.14
CA THR A 65 7.19 54.83 7.69
C THR A 65 7.01 55.75 8.90
N SER A 66 6.82 57.05 8.66
CA SER A 66 6.45 57.98 9.74
C SER A 66 5.09 57.65 10.36
N ASN A 67 4.24 56.88 9.66
CA ASN A 67 2.89 56.54 10.08
C ASN A 67 2.69 55.05 10.43
N ASN A 68 3.64 54.18 10.06
CA ASN A 68 3.62 52.74 10.35
C ASN A 68 4.92 52.31 11.05
N ASP A 69 4.82 51.88 12.30
CA ASP A 69 5.94 51.35 13.09
C ASP A 69 5.81 49.82 13.21
N LEU A 70 6.63 49.10 12.44
CA LEU A 70 6.60 47.64 12.42
C LEU A 70 7.01 47.02 13.76
N MET A 71 7.61 47.78 14.69
CA MET A 71 7.93 47.28 16.04
C MET A 71 6.72 47.29 16.98
N TYR A 72 5.62 47.98 16.63
CA TYR A 72 4.39 48.10 17.43
C TYR A 72 3.28 47.10 17.00
N TRP A 73 3.66 45.98 16.35
CA TRP A 73 2.80 45.02 15.62
C TRP A 73 2.75 45.23 14.11
N GLY A 74 3.91 45.17 13.46
CA GLY A 74 3.97 45.11 12.00
C GLY A 74 3.16 43.94 11.42
N LEU A 75 2.61 44.15 10.23
CA LEU A 75 1.85 43.12 9.53
C LEU A 75 2.80 42.05 9.00
N ASP A 76 2.72 40.84 9.56
CA ASP A 76 3.65 39.73 9.32
C ASP A 76 3.02 38.58 8.50
N TYR A 77 1.75 38.72 8.08
CA TYR A 77 1.04 37.75 7.24
C TYR A 77 1.08 38.10 5.74
N PRO A 78 0.86 37.12 4.84
CA PRO A 78 0.79 37.35 3.39
C PRO A 78 -0.26 38.39 2.98
N PRO A 79 -0.15 39.00 1.77
CA PRO A 79 -1.01 40.09 1.31
C PRO A 79 -2.51 39.85 1.40
N LEU A 80 -2.98 38.62 1.23
CA LEU A 80 -4.40 38.29 1.36
C LEU A 80 -4.96 38.62 2.76
N THR A 81 -4.15 38.42 3.81
CA THR A 81 -4.52 38.77 5.19
C THR A 81 -4.65 40.28 5.35
N ALA A 82 -3.78 41.08 4.71
CA ALA A 82 -3.89 42.53 4.76
C ALA A 82 -5.20 43.04 4.11
N TYR A 83 -5.62 42.45 2.98
CA TYR A 83 -6.93 42.75 2.40
C TYR A 83 -8.10 42.32 3.27
N HIS A 84 -7.98 41.19 3.99
CA HIS A 84 -8.97 40.77 4.97
C HIS A 84 -9.08 41.78 6.13
N SER A 85 -7.94 42.20 6.68
CA SER A 85 -7.86 43.25 7.71
C SER A 85 -8.42 44.58 7.22
N TYR A 86 -8.20 44.96 5.96
CA TYR A 86 -8.78 46.16 5.35
C TYR A 86 -10.32 46.10 5.33
N VAL A 87 -10.89 44.97 4.90
CA VAL A 87 -12.35 44.78 4.86
C VAL A 87 -12.94 44.84 6.28
N ASN A 88 -12.32 44.14 7.23
CA ASN A 88 -12.74 44.21 8.63
C ASN A 88 -12.59 45.63 9.18
N GLY A 89 -11.51 46.34 8.86
CA GLY A 89 -11.29 47.72 9.26
C GLY A 89 -12.35 48.67 8.72
N LYS A 90 -12.78 48.51 7.46
CA LYS A 90 -13.90 49.27 6.87
C LYS A 90 -15.21 49.04 7.64
N ILE A 91 -15.50 47.79 8.00
CA ILE A 91 -16.70 47.46 8.80
C ILE A 91 -16.56 48.04 10.22
N GLY A 92 -15.38 47.92 10.82
CA GLY A 92 -15.07 48.46 12.14
C GLY A 92 -15.27 49.98 12.20
N GLN A 93 -14.74 50.71 11.21
CA GLN A 93 -14.92 52.16 11.08
C GLN A 93 -16.40 52.57 10.98
N TYR A 94 -17.20 51.79 10.26
CA TYR A 94 -18.64 52.04 10.13
C TYR A 94 -19.39 51.83 11.45
N ILE A 95 -18.97 50.85 12.26
CA ILE A 95 -19.57 50.57 13.57
C ILE A 95 -19.12 51.62 14.60
N ASN A 96 -17.82 51.84 14.72
CA ASN A 96 -17.21 52.83 15.59
C ASN A 96 -15.82 53.20 15.07
N SER A 97 -15.64 54.47 14.68
CA SER A 97 -14.37 54.97 14.14
C SER A 97 -13.19 54.81 15.09
N ASP A 98 -13.43 54.79 16.41
CA ASP A 98 -12.38 54.69 17.43
C ASP A 98 -11.68 53.32 17.42
N PHE A 99 -12.30 52.28 16.83
CA PHE A 99 -11.69 50.95 16.72
C PHE A 99 -10.41 50.95 15.89
N VAL A 100 -10.34 51.84 14.90
CA VAL A 100 -9.34 51.85 13.82
C VAL A 100 -8.84 53.27 13.51
N ALA A 101 -9.00 54.21 14.44
CA ALA A 101 -8.57 55.59 14.28
C ALA A 101 -7.03 55.68 14.33
N LEU A 102 -6.41 56.08 13.22
CA LEU A 102 -4.96 56.14 13.07
C LEU A 102 -4.26 56.86 14.27
N GLN A 103 -3.31 56.18 14.89
CA GLN A 103 -2.55 56.54 16.09
C GLN A 103 -3.36 56.72 17.38
N LYS A 104 -4.69 56.78 17.32
CA LYS A 104 -5.58 56.94 18.48
C LYS A 104 -6.16 55.62 18.99
N SER A 105 -6.29 54.63 18.10
CA SER A 105 -6.82 53.31 18.45
C SER A 105 -5.82 52.41 19.15
N LYS A 106 -4.54 52.78 19.24
CA LYS A 106 -3.49 52.01 19.91
C LYS A 106 -3.86 51.67 21.35
N GLY A 107 -3.87 50.39 21.68
CA GLY A 107 -4.28 49.88 23.00
C GLY A 107 -5.76 50.05 23.36
N TYR A 108 -6.63 50.44 22.41
CA TYR A 108 -8.08 50.54 22.68
C TYR A 108 -8.70 49.16 22.96
N GLU A 109 -9.35 49.00 24.11
CA GLU A 109 -10.06 47.78 24.50
C GLU A 109 -11.47 48.16 24.96
N SER A 110 -12.50 47.54 24.38
CA SER A 110 -13.88 47.65 24.87
C SER A 110 -14.63 46.34 24.68
N ASN A 111 -15.69 46.12 25.44
CA ASN A 111 -16.52 44.93 25.28
C ASN A 111 -17.15 44.86 23.88
N GLU A 112 -17.54 46.01 23.33
CA GLU A 112 -18.09 46.13 21.98
C GLU A 112 -17.05 45.77 20.92
N HIS A 113 -15.82 46.27 21.06
CA HIS A 113 -14.75 45.98 20.12
C HIS A 113 -14.27 44.53 20.21
N LYS A 114 -14.20 43.96 21.42
CA LYS A 114 -13.96 42.52 21.62
C LYS A 114 -15.00 41.67 20.89
N PHE A 115 -16.28 42.03 21.03
CA PHE A 115 -17.36 41.33 20.35
C PHE A 115 -17.23 41.42 18.82
N PHE A 116 -16.94 42.63 18.31
CA PHE A 116 -16.67 42.85 16.89
C PHE A 116 -15.54 41.95 16.38
N MET A 117 -14.38 41.95 17.07
CA MET A 117 -13.22 41.14 16.68
C MET A 117 -13.48 39.63 16.75
N ARG A 118 -14.36 39.15 17.65
CA ARG A 118 -14.78 37.74 17.65
C ARG A 118 -15.75 37.42 16.51
N ALA A 119 -16.61 38.38 16.16
CA ALA A 119 -17.57 38.24 15.08
C ALA A 119 -16.86 38.16 13.71
N THR A 120 -15.79 38.94 13.48
CA THR A 120 -15.01 38.87 12.23
C THR A 120 -14.42 37.47 12.02
N VAL A 121 -13.84 36.86 13.06
CA VAL A 121 -13.33 35.48 13.02
C VAL A 121 -14.45 34.49 12.74
N MET A 122 -15.59 34.60 13.44
CA MET A 122 -16.73 33.71 13.21
C MET A 122 -17.28 33.79 11.79
N VAL A 123 -17.39 34.99 11.23
CA VAL A 123 -17.88 35.18 9.86
C VAL A 123 -16.91 34.55 8.85
N ALA A 124 -15.59 34.73 9.05
CA ALA A 124 -14.58 34.09 8.21
C ALA A 124 -14.67 32.55 8.27
N ASP A 125 -14.82 31.99 9.46
CA ASP A 125 -14.96 30.54 9.67
C ASP A 125 -16.22 29.99 9.01
N LEU A 126 -17.35 30.68 9.15
CA LEU A 126 -18.63 30.27 8.56
C LEU A 126 -18.59 30.26 7.03
N ILE A 127 -17.98 31.26 6.42
CA ILE A 127 -17.94 31.41 4.96
C ILE A 127 -16.93 30.45 4.33
N VAL A 128 -15.77 30.27 4.95
CA VAL A 128 -14.68 29.48 4.39
C VAL A 128 -14.65 28.09 5.01
N TYR A 129 -14.25 27.97 6.28
CA TYR A 129 -13.96 26.69 6.90
C TYR A 129 -15.18 25.76 6.99
N PHE A 130 -16.34 26.25 7.44
CA PHE A 130 -17.55 25.45 7.58
C PHE A 130 -18.07 24.96 6.22
N VAL A 131 -18.04 25.82 5.21
CA VAL A 131 -18.41 25.45 3.83
C VAL A 131 -17.44 24.39 3.31
N SER A 132 -16.13 24.58 3.47
CA SER A 132 -15.12 23.63 3.03
C SER A 132 -15.27 22.24 3.64
N ILE A 133 -15.41 22.17 4.97
CA ILE A 133 -15.60 20.89 5.69
C ILE A 133 -16.88 20.20 5.23
N THR A 134 -17.97 20.97 5.12
CA THR A 134 -19.25 20.41 4.66
C THR A 134 -19.15 19.88 3.23
N LEU A 135 -18.53 20.62 2.31
CA LEU A 135 -18.34 20.20 0.93
C LEU A 135 -17.44 18.97 0.80
N PHE A 136 -16.33 18.94 1.55
CA PHE A 136 -15.39 17.82 1.57
C PHE A 136 -16.07 16.52 1.99
N TYR A 137 -16.73 16.51 3.15
CA TYR A 137 -17.39 15.30 3.63
C TYR A 137 -18.62 14.94 2.78
N ASN A 138 -19.34 15.92 2.23
CA ASN A 138 -20.45 15.65 1.33
C ASN A 138 -19.98 15.02 0.00
N SER A 139 -18.82 15.43 -0.51
CA SER A 139 -18.15 14.79 -1.66
C SER A 139 -17.82 13.32 -1.38
N ILE A 140 -17.21 13.04 -0.22
CA ILE A 140 -16.90 11.66 0.20
C ILE A 140 -18.18 10.84 0.39
N TYR A 141 -19.20 11.40 1.04
CA TYR A 141 -20.47 10.74 1.29
C TYR A 141 -21.23 10.40 0.01
N LYS A 142 -21.30 11.33 -0.95
CA LYS A 142 -21.93 11.08 -2.27
C LYS A 142 -21.20 10.00 -3.07
N ASN A 143 -19.87 9.98 -3.05
CA ASN A 143 -19.10 8.91 -3.68
C ASN A 143 -19.45 7.55 -3.09
N ASN A 144 -19.62 7.47 -1.76
CA ASN A 144 -20.03 6.24 -1.09
C ASN A 144 -21.50 5.86 -1.35
N GLN A 145 -22.41 6.83 -1.50
CA GLN A 145 -23.84 6.56 -1.82
C GLN A 145 -24.08 6.12 -3.27
N ASN A 146 -23.36 6.68 -4.24
CA ASN A 146 -23.45 6.24 -5.63
C ASN A 146 -23.07 4.75 -5.79
N CYS A 147 -22.11 4.27 -5.00
CA CYS A 147 -21.78 2.84 -4.90
C CYS A 147 -22.93 1.98 -4.32
N VAL A 148 -23.85 2.58 -3.55
CA VAL A 148 -25.00 1.90 -2.93
C VAL A 148 -26.26 1.97 -3.79
N GLU A 149 -26.53 3.07 -4.49
CA GLU A 149 -27.68 3.18 -5.41
C GLU A 149 -27.53 2.30 -6.66
N LEU A 150 -26.30 2.05 -7.13
CA LEU A 150 -26.02 1.04 -8.16
C LEU A 150 -26.52 -0.37 -7.77
N ARG A 151 -26.61 -0.69 -6.47
CA ARG A 151 -27.15 -1.97 -5.97
C ARG A 151 -28.68 -2.04 -5.92
N LYS A 152 -29.39 -0.92 -6.01
CA LYS A 152 -30.86 -0.86 -5.93
C LYS A 152 -31.56 -1.02 -7.29
N GLY A 153 -30.83 -0.86 -8.39
CA GLY A 153 -31.39 -0.95 -9.75
C GLY A 153 -31.85 -2.35 -10.17
N GLU A 154 -31.56 -3.42 -9.41
CA GLU A 154 -31.75 -4.80 -9.87
C GLU A 154 -32.54 -5.73 -8.93
N VAL A 155 -33.24 -5.22 -7.91
CA VAL A 155 -34.04 -6.12 -7.05
C VAL A 155 -35.42 -5.54 -6.77
N GLU A 156 -36.45 -6.22 -7.27
CA GLU A 156 -37.85 -5.95 -6.97
C GLU A 156 -38.12 -5.94 -5.46
N GLU A 157 -38.92 -4.96 -5.05
CA GLU A 157 -39.35 -4.70 -3.68
C GLU A 157 -40.14 -5.89 -3.10
N SER A 158 -39.56 -6.61 -2.13
CA SER A 158 -40.31 -7.15 -0.99
C SER A 158 -39.38 -7.82 0.03
N ALA A 159 -38.67 -7.02 0.85
CA ALA A 159 -38.14 -7.39 2.20
C ALA A 159 -37.24 -6.29 2.80
N THR A 160 -36.85 -5.29 2.02
CA THR A 160 -35.78 -4.33 2.32
C THR A 160 -36.14 -3.18 3.28
N LEU A 161 -37.35 -3.16 3.84
CA LEU A 161 -37.86 -2.01 4.63
C LEU A 161 -37.33 -1.91 6.07
N LYS A 162 -36.71 -2.95 6.64
CA LYS A 162 -36.19 -2.92 8.03
C LYS A 162 -34.67 -2.86 8.17
N VAL A 163 -33.91 -3.44 7.23
CA VAL A 163 -32.44 -3.51 7.31
C VAL A 163 -31.75 -2.30 6.67
N SER A 164 -32.36 -1.70 5.64
CA SER A 164 -31.85 -0.50 4.97
C SER A 164 -31.81 0.73 5.88
N ASN A 165 -32.83 0.89 6.75
CA ASN A 165 -32.89 1.99 7.71
C ASN A 165 -31.75 1.93 8.74
N LEU A 166 -31.27 0.75 9.14
CA LEU A 166 -30.17 0.61 10.10
C LEU A 166 -28.80 0.90 9.48
N LYS A 167 -28.55 0.45 8.23
CA LYS A 167 -27.31 0.78 7.50
C LYS A 167 -27.23 2.26 7.12
N CYS A 168 -28.32 2.86 6.64
CA CYS A 168 -28.33 4.27 6.30
C CYS A 168 -28.16 5.18 7.53
N VAL A 169 -28.74 4.80 8.67
CA VAL A 169 -28.55 5.51 9.95
C VAL A 169 -27.09 5.42 10.41
N SER A 170 -26.42 4.27 10.32
CA SER A 170 -25.01 4.12 10.70
C SER A 170 -24.06 4.99 9.85
N THR A 171 -24.20 4.97 8.52
CA THR A 171 -23.36 5.78 7.63
C THR A 171 -23.64 7.28 7.79
N THR A 172 -24.89 7.66 8.04
CA THR A 172 -25.30 9.04 8.30
C THR A 172 -24.78 9.55 9.65
N VAL A 173 -24.83 8.72 10.70
CA VAL A 173 -24.28 9.05 12.02
C VAL A 173 -22.75 9.20 11.94
N SER A 174 -22.06 8.32 11.21
CA SER A 174 -20.61 8.44 10.96
C SER A 174 -20.26 9.72 10.19
N TYR A 175 -21.01 10.05 9.14
CA TYR A 175 -20.86 11.29 8.36
C TYR A 175 -21.00 12.55 9.23
N LEU A 176 -22.06 12.63 10.02
CA LEU A 176 -22.31 13.79 10.90
C LEU A 176 -21.28 13.88 12.02
N ALA A 177 -20.82 12.74 12.56
CA ALA A 177 -19.79 12.70 13.59
C ALA A 177 -18.43 13.23 13.07
N GLN A 178 -18.05 12.89 11.84
CA GLN A 178 -16.81 13.38 11.23
C GLN A 178 -16.84 14.90 11.02
N ILE A 179 -17.97 15.43 10.52
CA ILE A 179 -18.17 16.88 10.42
C ILE A 179 -18.11 17.53 11.81
N ALA A 180 -18.77 16.94 12.80
CA ALA A 180 -18.76 17.46 14.17
C ALA A 180 -17.34 17.51 14.75
N ILE A 181 -16.55 16.45 14.60
CA ILE A 181 -15.16 16.40 15.08
C ILE A 181 -14.30 17.49 14.43
N ALA A 182 -14.43 17.68 13.12
CA ALA A 182 -13.69 18.72 12.41
C ALA A 182 -14.09 20.13 12.89
N LEU A 183 -15.39 20.42 12.96
CA LEU A 183 -15.89 21.75 13.34
C LEU A 183 -15.66 22.07 14.83
N LEU A 184 -15.64 21.05 15.70
CA LEU A 184 -15.44 21.16 17.14
C LEU A 184 -14.00 20.92 17.60
N TYR A 185 -13.03 20.87 16.67
CA TYR A 185 -11.63 20.65 17.05
C TYR A 185 -11.14 21.77 18.00
N PRO A 186 -10.81 21.45 19.27
CA PRO A 186 -10.56 22.47 20.28
C PRO A 186 -9.35 23.37 19.96
N GLY A 187 -8.34 22.83 19.27
CA GLY A 187 -7.14 23.59 18.92
C GLY A 187 -7.45 24.79 18.01
N ILE A 188 -8.23 24.58 16.94
CA ILE A 188 -8.62 25.67 16.03
C ILE A 188 -9.54 26.66 16.75
N ILE A 189 -10.47 26.16 17.57
CA ILE A 189 -11.37 27.04 18.33
C ILE A 189 -10.56 27.96 19.26
N LEU A 190 -9.60 27.43 20.00
CA LEU A 190 -8.78 28.22 20.91
C LEU A 190 -7.84 29.17 20.16
N ILE A 191 -7.22 28.72 19.06
CA ILE A 191 -6.29 29.55 18.29
C ILE A 191 -7.04 30.70 17.60
N ASP A 192 -8.09 30.43 16.83
CA ASP A 192 -8.77 31.48 16.07
C ASP A 192 -9.74 32.27 16.93
N HIS A 193 -10.69 31.59 17.59
CA HIS A 193 -11.68 32.26 18.43
C HIS A 193 -11.21 32.61 19.83
N GLY A 194 -10.05 32.13 20.28
CA GLY A 194 -9.42 32.54 21.54
C GLY A 194 -8.36 33.62 21.34
N HIS A 195 -7.61 33.60 20.23
CA HIS A 195 -6.54 34.59 19.94
C HIS A 195 -6.86 35.57 18.79
N PHE A 196 -8.09 35.61 18.28
CA PHE A 196 -8.53 36.53 17.21
C PHE A 196 -7.82 36.31 15.87
N GLN A 197 -7.36 35.08 15.63
CA GLN A 197 -6.65 34.70 14.41
C GLN A 197 -7.61 34.16 13.35
N TYR A 198 -7.10 33.97 12.12
CA TYR A 198 -7.88 33.58 10.94
C TYR A 198 -7.29 32.35 10.23
N ASN A 199 -6.69 31.41 10.97
CA ASN A 199 -6.02 30.23 10.39
C ASN A 199 -7.01 29.32 9.63
N SER A 200 -8.26 29.27 10.07
CA SER A 200 -9.39 28.61 9.44
C SER A 200 -9.61 29.01 7.98
N ILE A 201 -9.24 30.22 7.56
CA ILE A 201 -9.31 30.64 6.14
C ILE A 201 -8.35 29.79 5.30
N SER A 202 -7.07 29.76 5.69
CA SER A 202 -6.05 28.97 4.98
C SER A 202 -6.38 27.48 5.01
N LEU A 203 -6.80 26.96 6.17
CA LEU A 203 -7.18 25.57 6.31
C LEU A 203 -8.40 25.22 5.44
N GLY A 204 -9.43 26.06 5.43
CA GLY A 204 -10.61 25.87 4.61
C GLY A 204 -10.31 25.92 3.11
N LEU A 205 -9.43 26.81 2.65
CA LEU A 205 -8.98 26.85 1.25
C LEU A 205 -8.20 25.58 0.89
N THR A 206 -7.32 25.08 1.76
CA THR A 206 -6.63 23.80 1.58
C THR A 206 -7.60 22.64 1.48
N VAL A 207 -8.60 22.58 2.36
CA VAL A 207 -9.63 21.54 2.31
C VAL A 207 -10.43 21.61 1.00
N LEU A 208 -10.76 22.80 0.49
CA LEU A 208 -11.41 22.97 -0.82
C LEU A 208 -10.53 22.50 -1.98
N ALA A 209 -9.23 22.79 -1.94
CA ALA A 209 -8.27 22.31 -2.94
C ALA A 209 -8.21 20.78 -2.94
N VAL A 210 -8.08 20.15 -1.77
CA VAL A 210 -8.12 18.69 -1.63
C VAL A 210 -9.46 18.13 -2.09
N THR A 211 -10.57 18.77 -1.72
CA THR A 211 -11.91 18.38 -2.17
C THR A 211 -11.98 18.39 -3.70
N SER A 212 -11.45 19.43 -4.35
CA SER A 212 -11.42 19.56 -5.81
C SER A 212 -10.51 18.53 -6.49
N LEU A 213 -9.41 18.15 -5.84
CA LEU A 213 -8.52 17.07 -6.30
C LEU A 213 -9.20 15.70 -6.19
N VAL A 214 -9.90 15.43 -5.09
CA VAL A 214 -10.59 14.16 -4.83
C VAL A 214 -11.90 14.05 -5.61
N TYR A 215 -12.57 15.17 -5.90
CA TYR A 215 -13.80 15.21 -6.69
C TYR A 215 -13.54 14.88 -8.17
N ASN A 216 -12.35 15.18 -8.68
CA ASN A 216 -11.91 14.76 -10.00
C ASN A 216 -11.27 13.37 -9.93
N ARG A 217 -11.73 12.45 -10.78
CA ARG A 217 -11.38 11.02 -10.75
C ARG A 217 -9.93 10.77 -11.20
N PHE A 218 -8.96 10.94 -10.30
CA PHE A 218 -7.56 10.57 -10.52
C PHE A 218 -7.20 9.34 -9.67
N LYS A 219 -6.58 8.34 -10.28
CA LYS A 219 -5.99 7.19 -9.57
C LYS A 219 -4.48 7.21 -9.79
N VAL A 220 -3.74 7.47 -8.72
CA VAL A 220 -2.28 7.41 -8.71
C VAL A 220 -1.88 6.13 -7.99
N THR A 221 -1.18 5.24 -8.67
CA THR A 221 -0.59 4.05 -8.07
C THR A 221 0.91 4.25 -7.99
N ASP A 222 1.44 4.20 -6.78
CA ASP A 222 2.88 4.13 -6.55
C ASP A 222 3.33 2.68 -6.78
N ASP A 223 4.05 2.46 -7.88
CA ASP A 223 4.61 1.15 -8.25
C ASP A 223 6.04 0.97 -7.68
N SER A 224 6.52 1.89 -6.85
CA SER A 224 7.90 1.91 -6.32
C SER A 224 8.04 1.35 -4.91
N ASP A 225 6.98 0.73 -4.37
CA ASP A 225 6.98 0.00 -3.09
C ASP A 225 7.57 0.81 -1.90
N GLY A 226 7.44 2.16 -1.94
CA GLY A 226 7.90 3.07 -0.89
C GLY A 226 9.16 3.90 -1.24
N CYS A 227 9.81 3.67 -2.39
CA CYS A 227 10.98 4.45 -2.83
C CYS A 227 10.64 5.79 -3.52
N GLY A 228 9.38 6.02 -3.88
CA GLY A 228 8.88 7.27 -4.48
C GLY A 228 9.36 7.57 -5.91
N ALA A 229 9.80 6.57 -6.67
CA ALA A 229 10.53 6.78 -7.94
C ALA A 229 9.80 6.31 -9.22
N LYS A 230 8.70 5.57 -9.10
CA LYS A 230 7.96 5.00 -10.24
C LYS A 230 6.45 5.09 -10.03
N TYR A 231 5.75 5.75 -10.94
CA TYR A 231 4.31 5.99 -10.83
C TYR A 231 3.55 5.53 -12.07
N SER A 232 2.41 4.89 -11.85
CA SER A 232 1.40 4.63 -12.88
C SER A 232 0.13 5.41 -12.55
N VAL A 233 -0.27 6.32 -13.43
CA VAL A 233 -1.38 7.25 -13.18
C VAL A 233 -2.49 7.10 -14.20
N ILE A 234 -3.72 6.97 -13.74
CA ILE A 234 -4.92 7.08 -14.57
C ILE A 234 -5.51 8.47 -14.36
N VAL A 235 -5.58 9.23 -15.45
CA VAL A 235 -6.16 10.56 -15.48
C VAL A 235 -7.47 10.51 -16.24
N VAL A 236 -8.57 10.88 -15.57
CA VAL A 236 -9.88 11.01 -16.20
C VAL A 236 -10.25 12.48 -16.28
N SER A 237 -10.47 13.02 -17.49
CA SER A 237 -10.78 14.44 -17.66
C SER A 237 -11.70 14.69 -18.86
N PRO A 238 -12.76 15.53 -18.71
CA PRO A 238 -13.56 16.01 -19.84
C PRO A 238 -12.72 16.74 -20.90
N GLN A 239 -11.58 17.33 -20.51
CA GLN A 239 -10.68 18.02 -21.45
C GLN A 239 -10.06 17.10 -22.50
N PHE A 240 -10.17 15.78 -22.33
CA PHE A 240 -9.66 14.80 -23.29
C PHE A 240 -10.64 14.49 -24.43
N GLU A 241 -11.88 14.98 -24.35
CA GLU A 241 -12.89 14.80 -25.39
C GLU A 241 -12.44 15.39 -26.72
N GLY A 242 -12.60 14.62 -27.80
CA GLY A 242 -12.16 14.99 -29.15
C GLY A 242 -10.64 15.09 -29.35
N LYS A 243 -9.80 14.83 -28.33
CA LYS A 243 -8.33 14.91 -28.45
C LYS A 243 -7.69 13.54 -28.72
N PRO A 244 -6.71 13.43 -29.63
CA PRO A 244 -5.87 12.24 -29.80
C PRO A 244 -5.01 11.95 -28.55
N LEU A 245 -4.65 10.68 -28.33
CA LEU A 245 -3.89 10.22 -27.15
C LEU A 245 -2.61 11.03 -26.89
N LEU A 246 -1.83 11.32 -27.93
CA LEU A 246 -0.59 12.09 -27.81
C LEU A 246 -0.83 13.51 -27.28
N GLN A 247 -1.93 14.15 -27.70
CA GLN A 247 -2.30 15.48 -27.18
C GLN A 247 -2.73 15.40 -25.71
N ARG A 248 -3.44 14.34 -25.31
CA ARG A 248 -3.79 14.11 -23.90
C ARG A 248 -2.55 13.91 -23.03
N HIS A 249 -1.60 13.10 -23.50
CA HIS A 249 -0.33 12.88 -22.81
C HIS A 249 0.50 14.17 -22.69
N ARG A 250 0.50 15.02 -23.73
CA ARG A 250 1.15 16.34 -23.68
C ARG A 250 0.49 17.28 -22.67
N LEU A 251 -0.84 17.24 -22.53
CA LEU A 251 -1.54 18.03 -21.51
C LEU A 251 -1.11 17.60 -20.10
N VAL A 252 -1.10 16.29 -19.83
CA VAL A 252 -0.70 15.78 -18.51
C VAL A 252 0.78 16.03 -18.24
N ASN A 253 1.67 15.70 -19.19
CA ASN A 253 3.10 15.95 -19.03
C ASN A 253 3.42 17.44 -18.91
N GLY A 254 2.66 18.31 -19.57
CA GLY A 254 2.81 19.76 -19.48
C GLY A 254 2.46 20.33 -18.11
N VAL A 255 1.51 19.69 -17.41
CA VAL A 255 1.18 20.03 -16.03
C VAL A 255 2.24 19.50 -15.06
N LEU A 256 2.78 18.31 -15.33
CA LEU A 256 3.72 17.60 -14.44
C LEU A 256 5.20 17.83 -14.76
N VAL A 257 5.54 18.91 -15.47
CA VAL A 257 6.92 19.13 -15.98
C VAL A 257 7.95 19.16 -14.85
N GLU A 258 7.64 19.78 -13.72
CA GLU A 258 8.59 19.92 -12.60
C GLU A 258 8.72 18.61 -11.82
N GLU A 259 7.60 17.92 -11.60
CA GLU A 259 7.53 16.64 -10.87
C GLU A 259 8.23 15.51 -11.65
N LEU A 260 8.08 15.49 -12.98
CA LEU A 260 8.72 14.51 -13.85
C LEU A 260 10.26 14.57 -13.84
N LYS A 261 10.87 15.67 -13.36
CA LYS A 261 12.33 15.76 -13.21
C LYS A 261 12.87 14.86 -12.10
N VAL A 262 12.04 14.53 -11.11
CA VAL A 262 12.43 13.75 -9.91
C VAL A 262 11.94 12.30 -10.01
N ILE A 263 10.92 12.05 -10.83
CA ILE A 263 10.34 10.73 -11.07
C ILE A 263 11.20 9.94 -12.06
N HIS A 264 11.67 8.76 -11.69
CA HIS A 264 12.53 7.92 -12.55
C HIS A 264 11.73 7.22 -13.66
N ALA A 265 10.46 6.88 -13.41
CA ALA A 265 9.59 6.27 -14.41
C ALA A 265 8.13 6.69 -14.21
N PHE A 266 7.49 7.21 -15.27
CA PHE A 266 6.11 7.68 -15.25
C PHE A 266 5.31 7.04 -16.38
N ASN A 267 4.33 6.22 -16.00
CA ASN A 267 3.34 5.65 -16.91
C ASN A 267 2.00 6.36 -16.71
N GLN A 268 1.32 6.68 -17.81
CA GLN A 268 0.02 7.35 -17.74
C GLN A 268 -1.01 6.72 -18.67
N ARG A 269 -2.26 6.74 -18.23
CA ARG A 269 -3.43 6.38 -19.01
C ARG A 269 -4.43 7.53 -18.96
N THR A 270 -4.82 8.04 -20.13
CA THR A 270 -5.69 9.22 -20.23
C THR A 270 -7.06 8.86 -20.83
N LEU A 271 -8.11 9.03 -20.04
CA LEU A 271 -9.48 8.60 -20.38
C LEU A 271 -10.46 9.77 -20.30
N THR A 272 -11.40 9.86 -21.24
CA THR A 272 -12.57 10.74 -21.06
C THR A 272 -13.49 10.18 -19.96
N PRO A 273 -14.38 10.99 -19.35
CA PRO A 273 -15.35 10.48 -18.37
C PRO A 273 -16.22 9.36 -18.94
N GLN A 274 -16.65 9.48 -20.20
CA GLN A 274 -17.42 8.45 -20.89
C GLN A 274 -16.61 7.17 -21.13
N GLN A 275 -15.36 7.28 -21.59
CA GLN A 275 -14.47 6.10 -21.74
C GLN A 275 -14.19 5.41 -20.41
N TRP A 276 -14.02 6.17 -19.33
CA TRP A 276 -13.88 5.60 -17.99
C TRP A 276 -15.16 4.89 -17.55
N GLU A 277 -16.33 5.48 -17.80
CA GLU A 277 -17.61 4.86 -17.49
C GLU A 277 -17.82 3.61 -18.32
N ASP A 278 -17.57 3.62 -19.63
CA ASP A 278 -17.73 2.46 -20.52
C ASP A 278 -16.78 1.32 -20.15
N GLU A 279 -15.51 1.62 -19.77
CA GLU A 279 -14.57 0.60 -19.31
C GLU A 279 -14.93 -0.03 -17.96
N ASN A 280 -15.71 0.68 -17.13
CA ASN A 280 -16.19 0.19 -15.85
C ASN A 280 -17.66 -0.29 -15.89
N ARG A 281 -18.39 -0.05 -17.00
CA ARG A 281 -19.82 -0.38 -17.16
C ARG A 281 -20.09 -1.89 -17.21
N ASP A 282 -19.09 -2.68 -17.63
CA ASP A 282 -19.20 -4.12 -17.80
C ASP A 282 -18.32 -4.95 -16.83
N ARG A 283 -17.64 -4.29 -15.86
CA ARG A 283 -16.83 -4.98 -14.86
C ARG A 283 -17.69 -5.36 -13.67
N LEU A 284 -18.08 -6.64 -13.60
CA LEU A 284 -18.82 -7.17 -12.46
C LEU A 284 -17.92 -7.36 -11.23
N PHE A 285 -16.63 -7.64 -11.47
CA PHE A 285 -15.61 -7.79 -10.44
C PHE A 285 -14.24 -7.45 -11.01
N ASN A 286 -13.43 -6.65 -10.30
CA ASN A 286 -12.05 -6.41 -10.66
C ASN A 286 -11.14 -6.48 -9.44
N LEU A 287 -10.11 -7.31 -9.51
CA LEU A 287 -9.12 -7.52 -8.45
C LEU A 287 -7.73 -7.32 -9.02
N THR A 288 -6.96 -6.44 -8.40
CA THR A 288 -5.52 -6.33 -8.63
C THR A 288 -4.78 -6.59 -7.33
N LEU A 289 -3.81 -7.49 -7.37
CA LEU A 289 -2.92 -7.78 -6.25
C LEU A 289 -1.49 -8.00 -6.71
N THR A 290 -0.54 -7.86 -5.80
CA THR A 290 0.87 -8.16 -6.03
C THR A 290 1.46 -8.99 -4.91
N THR A 291 2.41 -9.84 -5.27
CA THR A 291 3.16 -10.69 -4.33
C THR A 291 4.66 -10.58 -4.63
N PRO A 292 5.54 -10.49 -3.61
CA PRO A 292 6.97 -10.37 -3.82
C PRO A 292 7.61 -11.71 -4.19
N GLY A 293 8.88 -11.67 -4.56
CA GLY A 293 9.79 -12.82 -4.49
C GLY A 293 10.30 -13.05 -3.07
N LYS A 294 11.15 -14.06 -2.92
CA LYS A 294 11.76 -14.40 -1.63
C LYS A 294 13.22 -14.79 -1.78
N ILE A 295 13.95 -14.63 -0.69
CA ILE A 295 15.32 -15.12 -0.50
C ILE A 295 15.43 -15.83 0.84
N ILE A 296 16.24 -16.89 0.92
CA ILE A 296 16.61 -17.51 2.20
C ILE A 296 17.95 -16.91 2.62
N LEU A 297 18.01 -16.32 3.80
CA LEU A 297 19.23 -15.80 4.39
C LEU A 297 19.96 -16.90 5.16
N PHE A 298 19.21 -17.66 5.97
CA PHE A 298 19.73 -18.78 6.75
C PHE A 298 18.70 -19.91 6.85
N GLY A 299 19.19 -21.13 7.07
CA GLY A 299 18.35 -22.32 7.25
C GLY A 299 18.00 -23.08 5.97
N GLU A 300 18.75 -22.88 4.89
CA GLU A 300 18.67 -23.75 3.72
C GLU A 300 18.91 -25.20 4.12
N TYR A 301 18.10 -26.14 3.61
CA TYR A 301 18.12 -27.57 3.96
C TYR A 301 17.78 -27.89 5.42
N SER A 302 18.35 -27.22 6.41
CA SER A 302 18.12 -27.48 7.83
C SER A 302 16.65 -27.33 8.22
N VAL A 303 15.91 -26.42 7.59
CA VAL A 303 14.45 -26.29 7.79
C VAL A 303 13.64 -27.52 7.40
N VAL A 304 14.14 -28.33 6.47
CA VAL A 304 13.50 -29.60 6.11
C VAL A 304 13.61 -30.61 7.25
N PHE A 305 14.63 -30.47 8.10
CA PHE A 305 14.91 -31.29 9.28
C PHE A 305 14.42 -30.62 10.59
N GLY A 306 13.52 -29.64 10.50
CA GLY A 306 12.89 -29.02 11.68
C GLY A 306 13.70 -27.91 12.35
N LYS A 307 14.81 -27.46 11.74
CA LYS A 307 15.60 -26.33 12.25
C LYS A 307 15.01 -24.98 11.80
N PRO A 308 15.28 -23.87 12.50
CA PRO A 308 14.84 -22.55 12.09
C PRO A 308 15.44 -22.12 10.75
N ALA A 309 14.65 -21.39 9.97
CA ALA A 309 15.12 -20.64 8.80
C ALA A 309 14.75 -19.17 8.92
N LEU A 310 15.62 -18.32 8.40
CA LEU A 310 15.39 -16.90 8.22
C LEU A 310 15.28 -16.60 6.73
N ALA A 311 14.11 -16.15 6.31
CA ALA A 311 13.83 -15.76 4.94
C ALA A 311 13.35 -14.31 4.87
N SER A 312 13.46 -13.71 3.70
CA SER A 312 13.02 -12.34 3.45
C SER A 312 12.38 -12.21 2.08
N THR A 313 11.59 -11.17 1.90
CA THR A 313 11.05 -10.78 0.60
C THR A 313 12.06 -10.00 -0.22
N LEU A 314 11.93 -10.15 -1.54
CA LEU A 314 12.62 -9.34 -2.53
C LEU A 314 11.66 -8.29 -3.10
N CYS A 315 12.16 -7.11 -3.46
CA CYS A 315 11.35 -6.05 -4.10
C CYS A 315 10.85 -6.39 -5.51
N LEU A 316 11.25 -7.52 -6.10
CA LEU A 316 10.72 -8.01 -7.38
C LEU A 316 9.35 -8.65 -7.15
N ARG A 317 8.32 -8.25 -7.90
CA ARG A 317 6.93 -8.67 -7.66
C ARG A 317 6.29 -9.39 -8.84
N THR A 318 5.30 -10.23 -8.53
CA THR A 318 4.30 -10.75 -9.46
C THR A 318 3.03 -9.96 -9.29
N LYS A 319 2.48 -9.42 -10.38
CA LYS A 319 1.20 -8.72 -10.45
C LYS A 319 0.15 -9.62 -11.07
N LEU A 320 -1.00 -9.73 -10.40
CA LEU A 320 -2.16 -10.48 -10.86
C LEU A 320 -3.34 -9.51 -11.01
N GLN A 321 -4.02 -9.60 -12.15
CA GLN A 321 -5.25 -8.88 -12.44
C GLN A 321 -6.33 -9.89 -12.81
N LEU A 322 -7.44 -9.87 -12.08
CA LEU A 322 -8.63 -10.66 -12.38
C LEU A 322 -9.77 -9.70 -12.70
N THR A 323 -10.40 -9.85 -13.86
CA THR A 323 -11.54 -9.03 -14.28
C THR A 323 -12.67 -9.93 -14.77
N GLU A 324 -13.83 -9.87 -14.13
CA GLU A 324 -15.04 -10.56 -14.57
C GLU A 324 -15.78 -9.75 -15.64
N TRP A 325 -16.30 -10.44 -16.66
CA TRP A 325 -17.11 -9.88 -17.74
C TRP A 325 -18.36 -10.74 -18.00
N LYS A 326 -19.27 -10.24 -18.83
CA LYS A 326 -20.53 -10.96 -19.16
C LYS A 326 -20.34 -12.17 -20.08
N GLU A 327 -19.24 -12.23 -20.83
CA GLU A 327 -18.98 -13.33 -21.77
C GLU A 327 -18.60 -14.63 -21.03
N LYS A 328 -19.15 -15.77 -21.45
CA LYS A 328 -18.90 -17.08 -20.80
C LYS A 328 -17.55 -17.72 -21.16
N ILE A 329 -16.50 -16.93 -21.23
CA ILE A 329 -15.16 -17.36 -21.60
C ILE A 329 -14.18 -17.03 -20.47
N LEU A 330 -13.31 -17.99 -20.17
CA LEU A 330 -12.15 -17.81 -19.32
C LEU A 330 -10.93 -17.46 -20.17
N HIS A 331 -10.33 -16.30 -19.95
CA HIS A 331 -9.09 -15.90 -20.63
C HIS A 331 -7.91 -15.91 -19.65
N LEU A 332 -6.86 -16.67 -19.94
CA LEU A 332 -5.67 -16.78 -19.12
C LEU A 332 -4.46 -16.23 -19.87
N ARG A 333 -3.80 -15.22 -19.31
CA ARG A 333 -2.57 -14.65 -19.84
C ARG A 333 -1.47 -14.68 -18.79
N PHE A 334 -0.47 -15.55 -18.96
CA PHE A 334 0.74 -15.59 -18.13
C PHE A 334 1.92 -15.14 -18.98
N SER A 335 2.25 -13.85 -18.90
CA SER A 335 3.18 -13.19 -19.83
C SER A 335 4.58 -13.80 -19.76
N SER A 336 5.10 -14.05 -18.55
CA SER A 336 6.45 -14.63 -18.36
C SER A 336 6.60 -16.04 -18.95
N LEU A 337 5.49 -16.75 -19.19
CA LEU A 337 5.45 -18.11 -19.76
C LEU A 337 4.98 -18.12 -21.23
N ASN A 338 4.77 -16.96 -21.84
CA ASN A 338 4.16 -16.82 -23.17
C ASN A 338 2.86 -17.66 -23.31
N LEU A 339 2.05 -17.70 -22.25
CA LEU A 339 0.77 -18.40 -22.27
C LEU A 339 -0.35 -17.38 -22.48
N ASP A 340 -1.09 -17.51 -23.58
CA ASP A 340 -2.33 -16.79 -23.84
C ASP A 340 -3.36 -17.80 -24.35
N LYS A 341 -4.32 -18.17 -23.51
CA LYS A 341 -5.30 -19.23 -23.78
C LYS A 341 -6.68 -18.82 -23.33
N SER A 342 -7.67 -19.12 -24.15
CA SER A 342 -9.09 -18.89 -23.87
C SER A 342 -9.83 -20.23 -23.78
N PHE A 343 -10.71 -20.38 -22.81
CA PHE A 343 -11.48 -21.61 -22.58
C PHE A 343 -12.96 -21.26 -22.43
N PRO A 344 -13.85 -21.86 -23.25
CA PRO A 344 -15.29 -21.75 -23.01
C PRO A 344 -15.63 -22.34 -21.63
N LEU A 345 -16.37 -21.59 -20.80
CA LEU A 345 -16.69 -22.07 -19.46
C LEU A 345 -17.58 -23.31 -19.46
N GLU A 346 -18.44 -23.47 -20.47
CA GLU A 346 -19.24 -24.68 -20.64
C GLU A 346 -18.34 -25.91 -20.85
N CYS A 347 -17.28 -25.77 -21.68
CA CYS A 347 -16.29 -26.83 -21.85
C CYS A 347 -15.58 -27.18 -20.53
N ILE A 348 -15.25 -26.19 -19.70
CA ILE A 348 -14.66 -26.43 -18.38
C ILE A 348 -15.66 -27.17 -17.48
N ARG A 349 -16.90 -26.69 -17.39
CA ARG A 349 -17.93 -27.26 -16.50
C ARG A 349 -18.25 -28.72 -16.82
N ASP A 350 -18.26 -29.08 -18.10
CA ASP A 350 -18.60 -30.43 -18.54
C ASP A 350 -17.44 -31.44 -18.34
N ASN A 351 -16.20 -30.96 -18.42
CA ASN A 351 -15.01 -31.83 -18.51
C ASN A 351 -14.07 -31.73 -17.29
N PHE A 352 -14.22 -30.74 -16.42
CA PHE A 352 -13.39 -30.57 -15.22
C PHE A 352 -13.98 -31.32 -14.02
N LYS A 353 -13.49 -32.54 -13.77
CA LYS A 353 -13.95 -33.40 -12.67
C LYS A 353 -12.77 -33.95 -11.90
N VAL A 354 -12.54 -33.39 -10.71
CA VAL A 354 -11.40 -33.74 -9.87
C VAL A 354 -11.84 -34.61 -8.69
N ALA A 355 -11.04 -35.62 -8.36
CA ALA A 355 -11.20 -36.46 -7.18
C ALA A 355 -11.09 -35.65 -5.86
N SER A 356 -11.38 -36.32 -4.74
CA SER A 356 -11.19 -35.75 -3.40
C SER A 356 -9.71 -35.51 -3.09
N GLU A 357 -9.40 -34.44 -2.35
CA GLU A 357 -8.04 -34.12 -1.87
C GLU A 357 -7.54 -35.10 -0.78
N SER A 358 -8.35 -36.07 -0.37
CA SER A 358 -8.00 -37.09 0.65
C SER A 358 -6.78 -37.93 0.28
N ASN A 359 -6.55 -38.19 -1.02
CA ASN A 359 -5.32 -38.81 -1.51
C ASN A 359 -4.66 -37.88 -2.53
N TRP A 360 -3.58 -37.20 -2.12
CA TRP A 360 -2.91 -36.19 -2.95
C TRP A 360 -2.41 -36.73 -4.30
N LYS A 361 -1.94 -37.98 -4.38
CA LYS A 361 -1.46 -38.56 -5.64
C LYS A 361 -2.60 -38.79 -6.63
N GLU A 362 -3.71 -39.36 -6.16
CA GLU A 362 -4.91 -39.58 -6.97
C GLU A 362 -5.55 -38.25 -7.38
N TYR A 363 -5.60 -37.28 -6.46
CA TYR A 363 -6.07 -35.93 -6.72
C TYR A 363 -5.27 -35.27 -7.86
N LEU A 364 -3.93 -35.28 -7.76
CA LEU A 364 -3.06 -34.66 -8.75
C LEU A 364 -3.19 -35.32 -10.13
N GLN A 365 -3.32 -36.65 -10.17
CA GLN A 365 -3.56 -37.37 -11.43
C GLN A 365 -4.91 -36.97 -12.04
N SER A 366 -5.99 -36.99 -11.25
CA SER A 366 -7.33 -36.60 -11.69
C SER A 366 -7.41 -35.14 -12.15
N LEU A 367 -6.66 -34.24 -11.51
CA LEU A 367 -6.52 -32.85 -11.91
C LEU A 367 -5.82 -32.73 -13.26
N ALA A 368 -4.74 -33.48 -13.47
CA ALA A 368 -4.01 -33.51 -14.74
C ALA A 368 -4.84 -34.07 -15.89
N ASP A 369 -5.58 -35.16 -15.65
CA ASP A 369 -6.47 -35.75 -16.65
C ASP A 369 -7.61 -34.78 -17.01
N SER A 370 -8.19 -34.08 -16.02
CA SER A 370 -9.21 -33.05 -16.25
C SER A 370 -8.70 -31.89 -17.08
N LEU A 371 -7.51 -31.36 -16.76
CA LEU A 371 -6.87 -30.31 -17.54
C LEU A 371 -6.64 -30.76 -18.99
N GLN A 372 -6.12 -31.97 -19.18
CA GLN A 372 -5.87 -32.52 -20.51
C GLN A 372 -7.16 -32.66 -21.32
N ASN A 373 -8.24 -33.14 -20.70
CA ASN A 373 -9.55 -33.26 -21.35
C ASN A 373 -10.12 -31.89 -21.76
N VAL A 374 -10.12 -30.90 -20.85
CA VAL A 374 -10.58 -29.53 -21.14
C VAL A 374 -9.77 -28.93 -22.29
N TYR A 375 -8.45 -29.08 -22.25
CA TYR A 375 -7.55 -28.52 -23.26
C TYR A 375 -7.75 -29.17 -24.63
N LEU A 376 -7.79 -30.51 -24.70
CA LEU A 376 -8.04 -31.25 -25.94
C LEU A 376 -9.40 -30.93 -26.57
N LYS A 377 -10.44 -30.79 -25.75
CA LYS A 377 -11.78 -30.39 -26.24
C LYS A 377 -11.81 -28.97 -26.78
N THR A 378 -10.99 -28.08 -26.23
CA THR A 378 -10.94 -26.68 -26.65
C THR A 378 -10.08 -26.47 -27.90
N TYR A 379 -8.92 -27.14 -27.99
CA TYR A 379 -7.89 -26.87 -29.01
C TYR A 379 -7.62 -28.02 -29.98
N GLY A 380 -8.12 -29.23 -29.72
CA GLY A 380 -7.90 -30.42 -30.56
C GLY A 380 -6.51 -31.07 -30.42
N ASN A 381 -5.54 -30.39 -29.81
CA ASN A 381 -4.21 -30.93 -29.48
C ASN A 381 -3.80 -30.56 -28.06
N PHE A 382 -2.79 -31.22 -27.51
CA PHE A 382 -2.23 -30.92 -26.18
C PHE A 382 -0.77 -30.46 -26.34
N ASP A 383 -0.60 -29.19 -26.70
CA ASP A 383 0.69 -28.57 -26.93
C ASP A 383 0.96 -27.51 -25.84
N LEU A 384 1.68 -27.92 -24.79
CA LEU A 384 2.07 -27.10 -23.65
C LEU A 384 3.46 -27.52 -23.16
N THR A 385 4.28 -26.54 -22.80
CA THR A 385 5.53 -26.83 -22.08
C THR A 385 5.25 -27.29 -20.65
N ASP A 386 6.20 -27.95 -19.99
CA ASP A 386 6.05 -28.39 -18.59
C ASP A 386 5.72 -27.22 -17.64
N GLY A 387 6.35 -26.05 -17.85
CA GLY A 387 6.09 -24.85 -17.07
C GLY A 387 4.67 -24.32 -17.25
N GLN A 388 4.15 -24.32 -18.48
CA GLN A 388 2.78 -23.93 -18.79
C GLN A 388 1.77 -24.93 -18.22
N LYS A 389 2.04 -26.24 -18.36
CA LYS A 389 1.21 -27.32 -17.81
C LYS A 389 1.08 -27.19 -16.30
N ASN A 390 2.20 -27.08 -15.57
CA ASN A 390 2.18 -26.94 -14.11
C ASN A 390 1.47 -25.67 -13.65
N SER A 391 1.67 -24.55 -14.36
CA SER A 391 0.99 -23.28 -14.03
C SER A 391 -0.52 -23.36 -14.24
N LEU A 392 -0.97 -24.06 -15.30
CA LEU A 392 -2.39 -24.35 -15.51
C LEU A 392 -2.94 -25.31 -14.44
N LEU A 393 -2.21 -26.36 -14.05
CA LEU A 393 -2.62 -27.24 -12.94
C LEU A 393 -2.87 -26.44 -11.66
N VAL A 394 -1.94 -25.55 -11.30
CA VAL A 394 -2.09 -24.66 -10.13
C VAL A 394 -3.30 -23.74 -10.27
N PHE A 395 -3.49 -23.11 -11.44
CA PHE A 395 -4.68 -22.29 -11.69
C PHE A 395 -5.98 -23.09 -11.51
N PHE A 396 -6.09 -24.27 -12.13
CA PHE A 396 -7.28 -25.12 -12.04
C PHE A 396 -7.49 -25.71 -10.63
N HIS A 397 -6.42 -25.96 -9.88
CA HIS A 397 -6.48 -26.32 -8.47
C HIS A 397 -7.13 -25.20 -7.63
N CYS A 398 -6.68 -23.95 -7.81
CA CYS A 398 -7.22 -22.80 -7.08
C CYS A 398 -8.65 -22.44 -7.50
N PHE A 399 -8.90 -22.32 -8.81
CA PHE A 399 -10.17 -21.81 -9.35
C PHE A 399 -11.23 -22.90 -9.60
N GLY A 400 -10.89 -24.18 -9.42
CA GLY A 400 -11.78 -25.32 -9.68
C GLY A 400 -13.16 -25.19 -9.05
N ARG A 401 -13.24 -24.62 -7.84
CA ARG A 401 -14.49 -24.41 -7.10
C ARG A 401 -15.32 -23.22 -7.62
N CYS A 402 -14.71 -22.30 -8.36
CA CYS A 402 -15.35 -21.10 -8.89
C CYS A 402 -16.08 -21.37 -10.21
N PHE A 403 -15.65 -22.35 -11.02
CA PHE A 403 -16.18 -22.55 -12.38
C PHE A 403 -17.67 -22.91 -12.44
N ARG A 404 -18.26 -23.42 -11.35
CA ARG A 404 -19.69 -23.72 -11.28
C ARG A 404 -20.57 -22.47 -11.31
N THR A 405 -20.11 -21.39 -10.68
CA THR A 405 -20.90 -20.16 -10.48
C THR A 405 -20.38 -18.97 -11.27
N ALA A 406 -19.09 -18.95 -11.62
CA ALA A 406 -18.46 -17.85 -12.38
C ALA A 406 -19.14 -17.62 -13.74
N THR A 407 -19.34 -16.36 -14.14
CA THR A 407 -19.93 -16.02 -15.45
C THR A 407 -18.91 -16.14 -16.58
N GLY A 408 -17.77 -15.45 -16.45
CA GLY A 408 -16.55 -15.53 -17.25
C GLY A 408 -15.58 -14.42 -16.86
N PHE A 409 -14.28 -14.69 -16.92
CA PHE A 409 -13.29 -13.73 -16.43
C PHE A 409 -11.95 -13.83 -17.17
N SER A 410 -11.24 -12.72 -17.15
CA SER A 410 -9.83 -12.63 -17.54
C SER A 410 -8.95 -12.75 -16.31
N LEU A 411 -7.88 -13.52 -16.41
CA LEU A 411 -6.80 -13.55 -15.44
C LEU A 411 -5.48 -13.27 -16.15
N LYS A 412 -4.88 -12.13 -15.83
CA LYS A 412 -3.56 -11.72 -16.33
C LYS A 412 -2.54 -11.76 -15.20
N ILE A 413 -1.40 -12.39 -15.45
CA ILE A 413 -0.27 -12.44 -14.52
C ILE A 413 1.00 -11.99 -15.24
N ASP A 414 1.63 -10.96 -14.69
CA ASP A 414 2.92 -10.42 -15.11
C ASP A 414 3.90 -10.53 -13.92
N SER A 415 5.16 -10.89 -14.15
CA SER A 415 6.15 -11.02 -13.06
C SER A 415 7.51 -10.50 -13.45
N ASP A 416 8.09 -9.69 -12.56
CA ASP A 416 9.48 -9.23 -12.65
C ASP A 416 10.47 -10.30 -12.18
N LEU A 417 9.97 -11.41 -11.60
CA LEU A 417 10.81 -12.50 -11.10
C LEU A 417 11.28 -13.40 -12.25
N PRO A 418 12.59 -13.67 -12.37
CA PRO A 418 13.08 -14.62 -13.36
C PRO A 418 12.57 -16.03 -13.05
N LEU A 419 12.08 -16.74 -14.06
CA LEU A 419 11.55 -18.10 -13.91
C LEU A 419 12.67 -19.11 -13.58
N GLY A 420 12.38 -20.07 -12.68
CA GLY A 420 13.28 -21.19 -12.38
C GLY A 420 14.59 -20.81 -11.65
N SER A 421 14.72 -19.55 -11.26
CA SER A 421 15.89 -18.93 -10.63
C SER A 421 16.11 -19.34 -9.16
N GLY A 422 15.03 -19.68 -8.45
CA GLY A 422 15.07 -19.92 -7.00
C GLY A 422 14.80 -18.68 -6.14
N VAL A 423 14.44 -17.53 -6.75
CA VAL A 423 13.99 -16.31 -6.04
C VAL A 423 12.49 -16.34 -5.68
N GLY A 424 11.87 -17.52 -5.69
CA GLY A 424 10.48 -17.71 -5.28
C GLY A 424 9.40 -17.35 -6.29
N SER A 425 9.68 -17.43 -7.60
CA SER A 425 8.69 -17.15 -8.65
C SER A 425 7.45 -18.07 -8.55
N SER A 426 7.63 -19.35 -8.22
CA SER A 426 6.52 -20.30 -8.00
C SER A 426 5.68 -19.91 -6.79
N ALA A 427 6.31 -19.60 -5.66
CA ALA A 427 5.63 -19.21 -4.43
C ALA A 427 4.87 -17.89 -4.60
N SER A 428 5.48 -16.91 -5.27
CA SER A 428 4.85 -15.63 -5.66
C SER A 428 3.58 -15.86 -6.48
N PHE A 429 3.66 -16.72 -7.50
CA PHE A 429 2.54 -17.13 -8.36
C PHE A 429 1.44 -17.89 -7.58
N SER A 430 1.85 -18.87 -6.76
CA SER A 430 0.98 -19.70 -5.92
C SER A 430 0.18 -18.87 -4.91
N VAL A 431 0.83 -17.92 -4.22
CA VAL A 431 0.16 -17.01 -3.27
C VAL A 431 -0.79 -16.07 -4.01
N ALA A 432 -0.37 -15.50 -5.14
CA ALA A 432 -1.20 -14.59 -5.94
C ALA A 432 -2.50 -15.27 -6.41
N LEU A 433 -2.38 -16.47 -6.99
CA LEU A 433 -3.53 -17.26 -7.43
C LEU A 433 -4.43 -17.70 -6.28
N SER A 434 -3.84 -18.13 -5.17
CA SER A 434 -4.59 -18.57 -3.99
C SER A 434 -5.42 -17.43 -3.40
N ALA A 435 -4.81 -16.25 -3.23
CA ALA A 435 -5.51 -15.06 -2.77
C ALA A 435 -6.62 -14.64 -3.74
N ALA A 436 -6.32 -14.61 -5.04
CA ALA A 436 -7.31 -14.24 -6.05
C ALA A 436 -8.49 -15.21 -6.10
N ALA A 437 -8.22 -16.52 -6.07
CA ALA A 437 -9.26 -17.54 -6.10
C ALA A 437 -10.15 -17.50 -4.86
N LEU A 438 -9.57 -17.30 -3.67
CA LEU A 438 -10.34 -17.18 -2.43
C LEU A 438 -11.21 -15.93 -2.45
N LEU A 439 -10.64 -14.76 -2.78
CA LEU A 439 -11.40 -13.50 -2.87
C LEU A 439 -12.53 -13.58 -3.90
N TYR A 440 -12.25 -14.18 -5.07
CA TYR A 440 -13.26 -14.37 -6.10
C TYR A 440 -14.33 -15.38 -5.67
N GLN A 441 -13.95 -16.47 -4.98
CA GLN A 441 -14.90 -17.42 -4.43
C GLN A 441 -15.82 -16.79 -3.37
N TYR A 442 -15.28 -15.89 -2.53
CA TYR A 442 -16.09 -15.14 -1.56
C TYR A 442 -17.09 -14.23 -2.28
N TYR A 443 -16.64 -13.49 -3.29
CA TYR A 443 -17.52 -12.68 -4.13
C TYR A 443 -18.66 -13.49 -4.77
N LEU A 444 -18.37 -14.69 -5.30
CA LEU A 444 -19.39 -15.54 -5.93
C LEU A 444 -20.42 -16.17 -4.98
N LYS A 445 -20.20 -16.16 -3.65
CA LYS A 445 -21.05 -16.90 -2.70
C LYS A 445 -22.22 -16.11 -2.11
N ASP A 446 -22.17 -14.78 -2.10
CA ASP A 446 -23.30 -13.87 -1.87
C ASP A 446 -22.74 -12.45 -1.76
N ASN A 447 -23.32 -11.48 -2.49
CA ASN A 447 -23.00 -10.03 -2.63
C ASN A 447 -22.73 -9.23 -1.33
N GLU A 448 -21.87 -9.73 -0.45
CA GLU A 448 -21.34 -9.06 0.72
C GLU A 448 -19.99 -8.44 0.36
N SER A 449 -19.76 -7.23 0.87
CA SER A 449 -18.55 -6.49 0.58
C SER A 449 -17.33 -7.30 1.02
N ILE A 450 -16.29 -7.39 0.18
CA ILE A 450 -14.99 -7.98 0.57
C ILE A 450 -14.45 -7.32 1.86
N THR A 451 -14.72 -6.02 2.05
CA THR A 451 -14.45 -5.28 3.30
C THR A 451 -15.23 -5.80 4.51
N ASP A 452 -16.49 -6.18 4.33
CA ASP A 452 -17.33 -6.73 5.40
C ASP A 452 -16.87 -8.13 5.83
N VAL A 453 -16.31 -8.95 4.93
CA VAL A 453 -15.78 -10.28 5.28
C VAL A 453 -14.44 -10.16 6.03
N ILE A 454 -13.62 -9.15 5.68
CA ILE A 454 -12.41 -8.77 6.41
C ILE A 454 -12.76 -8.19 7.80
N GLU A 455 -13.93 -7.57 7.98
CA GLU A 455 -14.34 -6.96 9.27
C GLU A 455 -15.27 -7.82 10.14
N ARG A 456 -16.07 -8.76 9.59
CA ARG A 456 -17.13 -9.49 10.36
C ARG A 456 -16.70 -10.80 10.98
N HIS A 457 -15.53 -11.35 10.66
CA HIS A 457 -15.08 -12.63 11.25
C HIS A 457 -14.29 -12.49 12.55
N SER A 458 -14.24 -11.25 13.09
CA SER A 458 -13.74 -10.90 14.42
C SER A 458 -14.00 -9.42 14.70
N ASN A 459 -14.29 -9.04 15.96
CA ASN A 459 -14.34 -7.62 16.39
C ASN A 459 -12.96 -6.89 16.32
N ASP A 460 -11.98 -7.52 15.69
CA ASP A 460 -10.59 -7.14 15.60
C ASP A 460 -10.10 -7.48 14.18
N ALA A 461 -9.72 -6.46 13.41
CA ALA A 461 -9.28 -6.59 12.02
C ALA A 461 -8.06 -7.52 11.88
N SER A 462 -7.23 -7.63 12.91
CA SER A 462 -6.03 -8.48 12.90
C SER A 462 -6.35 -9.98 12.83
N ILE A 463 -7.44 -10.41 13.47
CA ILE A 463 -7.84 -11.82 13.55
C ILE A 463 -8.45 -12.31 12.21
N ALA A 464 -9.20 -11.45 11.53
CA ALA A 464 -9.78 -11.77 10.22
C ALA A 464 -8.72 -11.79 9.12
N GLU A 465 -7.78 -10.84 9.16
CA GLU A 465 -6.59 -10.86 8.31
C GLU A 465 -5.77 -12.15 8.52
N GLY A 466 -5.62 -12.59 9.78
CA GLY A 466 -4.97 -13.85 10.13
C GLY A 466 -5.63 -15.06 9.47
N LYS A 467 -6.96 -15.23 9.63
CA LYS A 467 -7.70 -16.37 9.02
C LYS A 467 -7.62 -16.38 7.49
N PHE A 468 -7.70 -15.22 6.85
CA PHE A 468 -7.54 -15.14 5.39
C PHE A 468 -6.14 -15.56 4.97
N LYS A 469 -5.11 -15.05 5.63
CA LYS A 469 -3.71 -15.44 5.38
C LYS A 469 -3.51 -16.94 5.61
N ASP A 470 -4.09 -17.53 6.64
CA ASP A 470 -3.99 -18.98 6.88
C ASP A 470 -4.57 -19.79 5.72
N LEU A 471 -5.74 -19.40 5.20
CA LEU A 471 -6.36 -20.06 4.03
C LEU A 471 -5.52 -19.89 2.77
N VAL A 472 -5.00 -18.68 2.53
CA VAL A 472 -4.09 -18.41 1.39
C VAL A 472 -2.83 -19.26 1.52
N SER A 473 -2.26 -19.36 2.73
CA SER A 473 -1.05 -20.14 2.99
C SER A 473 -1.28 -21.63 2.74
N GLN A 474 -2.39 -22.20 3.22
CA GLN A 474 -2.75 -23.60 3.02
C GLN A 474 -2.93 -23.93 1.53
N LEU A 475 -3.66 -23.08 0.79
CA LEU A 475 -3.87 -23.29 -0.65
C LEU A 475 -2.57 -23.10 -1.43
N ALA A 476 -1.79 -22.06 -1.12
CA ALA A 476 -0.50 -21.81 -1.77
C ALA A 476 0.52 -22.92 -1.48
N PHE A 477 0.50 -23.51 -0.29
CA PHE A 477 1.33 -24.66 0.06
C PHE A 477 0.98 -25.89 -0.79
N SER A 478 -0.30 -26.15 -1.02
CA SER A 478 -0.75 -27.19 -1.96
C SER A 478 -0.34 -26.90 -3.40
N CYS A 479 -0.35 -25.64 -3.82
CA CYS A 479 0.19 -25.22 -5.12
C CYS A 479 1.70 -25.49 -5.23
N GLU A 480 2.48 -25.18 -4.19
CA GLU A 480 3.93 -25.48 -4.18
C GLU A 480 4.21 -26.99 -4.18
N LYS A 481 3.30 -27.84 -3.68
CA LYS A 481 3.41 -29.30 -3.85
C LYS A 481 3.26 -29.72 -5.31
N ILE A 482 2.46 -29.02 -6.12
CA ILE A 482 2.34 -29.29 -7.56
C ILE A 482 3.67 -29.00 -8.26
N PHE A 483 4.35 -27.90 -7.91
CA PHE A 483 5.65 -27.54 -8.50
C PHE A 483 6.81 -28.41 -8.00
N HIS A 484 6.92 -28.64 -6.68
CA HIS A 484 8.14 -29.17 -6.06
C HIS A 484 7.97 -30.52 -5.35
N GLY A 485 6.74 -31.01 -5.21
CA GLY A 485 6.40 -32.26 -4.51
C GLY A 485 6.44 -32.15 -2.99
N SER A 486 7.60 -31.77 -2.42
CA SER A 486 7.81 -31.68 -0.96
C SER A 486 8.33 -30.29 -0.51
N PRO A 487 7.51 -29.23 -0.59
CA PRO A 487 7.90 -27.89 -0.12
C PRO A 487 8.06 -27.83 1.41
N SER A 488 8.89 -26.89 1.89
CA SER A 488 9.10 -26.65 3.33
C SER A 488 7.99 -25.82 3.98
N GLY A 489 7.31 -24.96 3.20
CA GLY A 489 6.35 -23.98 3.68
C GLY A 489 6.96 -22.58 3.90
N VAL A 490 8.29 -22.45 3.92
CA VAL A 490 8.97 -21.16 4.08
C VAL A 490 8.62 -20.21 2.95
N ASP A 491 8.65 -20.71 1.71
CA ASP A 491 8.58 -19.87 0.51
C ASP A 491 7.22 -19.17 0.38
N ASN A 492 6.11 -19.90 0.46
CA ASN A 492 4.77 -19.31 0.38
C ASN A 492 4.46 -18.42 1.59
N ASN A 493 4.90 -18.77 2.79
CA ASN A 493 4.66 -17.93 3.98
C ASN A 493 5.48 -16.64 3.94
N THR A 494 6.73 -16.68 3.48
CA THR A 494 7.56 -15.48 3.32
C THR A 494 6.91 -14.51 2.32
N VAL A 495 6.47 -15.03 1.17
CA VAL A 495 5.77 -14.24 0.15
C VAL A 495 4.46 -13.65 0.67
N LEU A 496 3.70 -14.43 1.44
CA LEU A 496 2.40 -14.02 1.97
C LEU A 496 2.52 -12.94 3.05
N HIS A 497 3.35 -13.18 4.07
CA HIS A 497 3.45 -12.30 5.23
C HIS A 497 4.38 -11.11 5.00
N GLY A 498 5.38 -11.25 4.15
CA GLY A 498 6.35 -10.19 3.90
C GLY A 498 7.43 -10.08 4.97
N SER A 499 8.16 -8.98 4.93
CA SER A 499 9.19 -8.63 5.91
C SER A 499 10.31 -9.69 6.01
N MET A 500 11.08 -9.65 7.09
CA MET A 500 11.97 -10.74 7.50
C MET A 500 11.18 -11.74 8.34
N LEU A 501 11.21 -13.01 7.95
CA LEU A 501 10.42 -14.07 8.59
C LEU A 501 11.35 -15.15 9.12
N GLU A 502 11.31 -15.35 10.43
CA GLU A 502 11.79 -16.59 11.05
C GLU A 502 10.69 -17.64 10.94
N PHE A 503 11.04 -18.81 10.41
CA PHE A 503 10.15 -19.93 10.19
C PHE A 503 10.74 -21.20 10.81
N VAL A 504 9.96 -21.88 11.63
CA VAL A 504 10.31 -23.20 12.17
C VAL A 504 9.24 -24.20 11.77
N LYS A 505 9.66 -25.24 11.05
CA LYS A 505 8.78 -26.34 10.67
C LYS A 505 8.56 -27.27 11.85
N THR A 506 7.30 -27.48 12.23
CA THR A 506 6.94 -28.40 13.31
C THR A 506 6.29 -29.67 12.76
N ASN A 507 6.40 -30.78 13.50
CA ASN A 507 5.87 -32.08 13.07
C ASN A 507 4.34 -32.20 13.22
N ASP A 508 3.73 -31.36 14.05
CA ASP A 508 2.28 -31.28 14.27
C ASP A 508 1.54 -30.44 13.20
N GLY A 509 2.28 -29.84 12.26
CA GLY A 509 1.75 -28.97 11.21
C GLY A 509 1.53 -27.51 11.65
N ASN A 510 1.70 -27.19 12.94
CA ASN A 510 1.60 -25.83 13.48
C ASN A 510 2.95 -25.10 13.36
N ASN A 511 3.36 -24.83 12.12
CA ASN A 511 4.62 -24.13 11.86
C ASN A 511 4.67 -22.81 12.65
N GLN A 512 5.78 -22.57 13.33
CA GLN A 512 5.98 -21.34 14.09
C GLN A 512 6.57 -20.28 13.17
N MET A 513 6.03 -19.07 13.25
CA MET A 513 6.44 -17.96 12.42
C MET A 513 6.57 -16.70 13.27
N ARG A 514 7.70 -16.00 13.13
CA ARG A 514 7.95 -14.72 13.80
C ARG A 514 8.43 -13.71 12.77
N THR A 515 7.70 -12.61 12.64
CA THR A 515 8.15 -11.47 11.83
C THR A 515 9.20 -10.68 12.61
N ILE A 516 10.30 -10.36 11.96
CA ILE A 516 11.41 -9.62 12.54
C ILE A 516 11.38 -8.20 12.01
N THR A 517 11.37 -7.23 12.91
CA THR A 517 11.51 -5.81 12.55
C THR A 517 12.99 -5.44 12.55
N THR A 518 13.48 -4.95 11.41
CA THR A 518 14.89 -4.60 11.23
C THR A 518 15.00 -3.42 10.26
N PRO A 519 16.07 -2.60 10.34
CA PRO A 519 16.38 -1.63 9.29
C PRO A 519 16.52 -2.30 7.91
N PRO A 520 16.39 -1.54 6.82
CA PRO A 520 16.61 -2.06 5.47
C PRO A 520 17.93 -2.80 5.32
N VAL A 521 17.86 -4.08 4.96
CA VAL A 521 19.05 -4.91 4.69
C VAL A 521 19.31 -4.91 3.19
N LYS A 522 20.47 -4.41 2.79
CA LYS A 522 20.88 -4.34 1.38
C LYS A 522 21.78 -5.52 1.00
N ILE A 523 21.56 -6.04 -0.20
CA ILE A 523 22.38 -7.11 -0.78
C ILE A 523 22.67 -6.85 -2.27
N LEU A 524 23.74 -7.43 -2.79
CA LEU A 524 23.81 -7.76 -4.21
C LEU A 524 23.24 -9.16 -4.42
N LEU A 525 22.16 -9.27 -5.17
CA LEU A 525 21.61 -10.54 -5.63
C LEU A 525 22.33 -10.95 -6.92
N VAL A 526 22.99 -12.10 -6.90
CA VAL A 526 23.89 -12.55 -7.97
C VAL A 526 23.40 -13.86 -8.57
N ASN A 527 23.08 -13.87 -9.86
CA ASN A 527 22.73 -15.07 -10.60
C ASN A 527 23.98 -15.66 -11.27
N THR A 528 24.30 -16.91 -10.94
CA THR A 528 25.38 -17.67 -11.57
C THR A 528 25.07 -18.05 -13.02
N ASN A 529 23.80 -18.00 -13.45
CA ASN A 529 23.29 -18.52 -14.72
C ASN A 529 23.45 -20.04 -14.88
N VAL A 530 23.79 -20.77 -13.80
CA VAL A 530 23.95 -22.23 -13.79
C VAL A 530 22.62 -22.88 -13.39
N GLN A 531 22.09 -23.73 -14.28
CA GLN A 531 20.89 -24.53 -14.02
C GLN A 531 21.17 -25.66 -13.03
N ARG A 532 20.13 -26.04 -12.27
CA ARG A 532 20.23 -27.01 -11.17
C ARG A 532 18.92 -27.75 -10.96
N SER A 533 19.01 -28.92 -10.32
CA SER A 533 17.84 -29.65 -9.83
C SER A 533 17.81 -29.63 -8.30
N THR A 534 16.90 -28.82 -7.74
CA THR A 534 16.67 -28.73 -6.29
C THR A 534 16.36 -30.10 -5.68
N LYS A 535 15.62 -30.95 -6.42
CA LYS A 535 15.26 -32.30 -5.97
C LYS A 535 16.48 -33.19 -5.78
N ILE A 536 17.44 -33.16 -6.72
CA ILE A 536 18.65 -33.97 -6.63
C ILE A 536 19.51 -33.52 -5.44
N LEU A 537 19.70 -32.20 -5.28
CA LEU A 537 20.49 -31.67 -4.15
C LEU A 537 19.86 -32.02 -2.80
N LEU A 538 18.53 -31.92 -2.67
CA LEU A 538 17.83 -32.33 -1.45
C LEU A 538 17.96 -33.82 -1.17
N GLU A 539 17.87 -34.67 -2.19
CA GLU A 539 18.03 -36.11 -2.03
C GLU A 539 19.46 -36.48 -1.62
N ASN A 540 20.47 -35.78 -2.15
CA ASN A 540 21.86 -35.95 -1.72
C ASN A 540 22.05 -35.60 -0.25
N VAL A 541 21.46 -34.51 0.25
CA VAL A 541 21.51 -34.15 1.68
C VAL A 541 20.79 -35.18 2.54
N ARG A 542 19.65 -35.73 2.09
CA ARG A 542 18.97 -36.83 2.78
C ARG A 542 19.80 -38.12 2.82
N HIS A 543 20.49 -38.43 1.71
CA HIS A 543 21.43 -39.55 1.67
C HIS A 543 22.61 -39.34 2.62
N LEU A 544 23.16 -38.13 2.71
CA LEU A 544 24.21 -37.78 3.64
C LEU A 544 23.74 -37.97 5.09
N MET A 545 22.55 -37.48 5.42
CA MET A 545 21.91 -37.68 6.72
C MET A 545 21.71 -39.16 7.06
N LYS A 546 21.32 -39.99 6.08
CA LYS A 546 21.13 -41.42 6.28
C LYS A 546 22.44 -42.18 6.49
N ASN A 547 23.48 -41.84 5.73
CA ASN A 547 24.74 -42.59 5.73
C ASN A 547 25.71 -42.10 6.82
N HIS A 548 25.64 -40.82 7.19
CA HIS A 548 26.51 -40.16 8.15
C HIS A 548 25.70 -39.26 9.11
N PRO A 549 24.78 -39.83 9.92
CA PRO A 549 23.83 -39.06 10.71
C PRO A 549 24.50 -38.14 11.72
N GLU A 550 25.50 -38.61 12.47
CA GLU A 550 26.16 -37.81 13.52
C GLU A 550 26.87 -36.57 12.96
N VAL A 551 27.60 -36.73 11.85
CA VAL A 551 28.31 -35.63 11.19
C VAL A 551 27.31 -34.63 10.61
N THR A 552 26.28 -35.15 9.93
CA THR A 552 25.26 -34.30 9.28
C THR A 552 24.47 -33.52 10.33
N GLU A 553 24.05 -34.16 11.42
CA GLU A 553 23.33 -33.52 12.52
C GLU A 553 24.17 -32.40 13.17
N CYS A 554 25.48 -32.61 13.38
CA CYS A 554 26.38 -31.57 13.86
C CYS A 554 26.40 -30.34 12.93
N VAL A 555 26.43 -30.55 11.61
CA VAL A 555 26.36 -29.47 10.63
C VAL A 555 25.01 -28.74 10.71
N LEU A 556 23.90 -29.48 10.78
CA LEU A 556 22.56 -28.90 10.88
C LEU A 556 22.34 -28.12 12.18
N ASN A 557 22.89 -28.60 13.30
CA ASN A 557 22.88 -27.88 14.59
C ASN A 557 23.73 -26.60 14.55
N GLY A 558 24.85 -26.62 13.82
CA GLY A 558 25.63 -25.42 13.54
C GLY A 558 24.82 -24.38 12.75
N MET A 559 24.09 -24.82 11.71
CA MET A 559 23.23 -23.96 10.91
C MET A 559 22.05 -23.39 11.72
N GLU A 560 21.44 -24.19 12.60
CA GLU A 560 20.42 -23.75 13.56
C GLU A 560 20.95 -22.63 14.46
N THR A 561 22.12 -22.83 15.07
CA THR A 561 22.75 -21.83 15.94
C THR A 561 23.01 -20.53 15.18
N ILE A 562 23.49 -20.62 13.93
CA ILE A 562 23.72 -19.45 13.08
C ILE A 562 22.41 -18.72 12.77
N ALA A 563 21.33 -19.45 12.43
CA ALA A 563 20.04 -18.84 12.13
C ALA A 563 19.48 -18.09 13.35
N ILE A 564 19.52 -18.70 14.53
CA ILE A 564 19.10 -18.07 15.80
C ILE A 564 19.93 -16.80 16.06
N ASN A 565 21.26 -16.89 15.95
CA ASN A 565 22.14 -15.74 16.16
C ASN A 565 21.91 -14.61 15.14
N ALA A 566 21.59 -14.95 13.89
CA ALA A 566 21.28 -13.98 12.86
C ALA A 566 19.96 -13.24 13.16
N VAL A 567 18.93 -13.95 13.62
CA VAL A 567 17.67 -13.36 14.05
C VAL A 567 17.86 -12.42 15.25
N ASP A 568 18.63 -12.85 16.25
CA ASP A 568 18.96 -12.03 17.41
C ASP A 568 19.77 -10.78 17.01
N CYS A 569 20.70 -10.92 16.06
CA CYS A 569 21.48 -9.83 15.52
C CYS A 569 20.57 -8.77 14.86
N LEU A 570 19.72 -9.19 13.91
CA LEU A 570 18.81 -8.29 13.19
C LEU A 570 17.79 -7.61 14.10
N THR A 571 17.29 -8.33 15.12
CA THR A 571 16.35 -7.78 16.10
C THR A 571 16.99 -6.67 16.94
N LYS A 572 18.27 -6.83 17.31
CA LYS A 572 19.02 -5.85 18.11
C LYS A 572 19.48 -4.64 17.29
N LEU A 573 19.61 -4.74 15.97
CA LEU A 573 20.00 -3.59 15.13
C LEU A 573 19.02 -2.41 15.20
N ASN A 574 17.77 -2.65 15.60
CA ASN A 574 16.70 -1.66 15.59
C ASN A 574 16.76 -0.58 16.71
N GLY A 575 17.86 -0.50 17.47
CA GLY A 575 17.94 0.46 18.60
C GLY A 575 19.31 0.70 19.24
N VAL A 576 20.44 0.49 18.55
CA VAL A 576 21.76 0.41 19.22
C VAL A 576 22.83 1.34 18.60
N LYS A 577 23.67 1.89 19.49
CA LYS A 577 24.85 2.75 19.24
C LYS A 577 26.03 2.02 18.54
N TYR A 578 25.95 0.69 18.41
CA TYR A 578 26.99 -0.22 17.92
C TYR A 578 26.53 -0.97 16.65
N ALA A 579 25.84 -0.29 15.74
CA ALA A 579 25.30 -0.90 14.53
C ALA A 579 26.39 -1.58 13.67
N GLU A 580 27.56 -0.96 13.55
CA GLU A 580 28.66 -1.48 12.73
C GLU A 580 29.22 -2.83 13.22
N GLU A 581 29.46 -3.00 14.53
CA GLU A 581 29.96 -4.29 15.06
C GLU A 581 28.96 -5.43 14.85
N MET A 582 27.67 -5.12 15.00
CA MET A 582 26.59 -6.07 14.78
C MET A 582 26.45 -6.45 13.31
N GLU A 583 26.56 -5.49 12.40
CA GLU A 583 26.58 -5.75 10.95
C GLU A 583 27.80 -6.59 10.53
N ARG A 584 28.98 -6.33 11.11
CA ARG A 584 30.17 -7.18 10.89
C ARG A 584 29.92 -8.61 11.36
N TYR A 585 29.36 -8.79 12.56
CA TYR A 585 29.00 -10.12 13.07
C TYR A 585 27.96 -10.82 12.17
N PHE A 586 26.98 -10.09 11.63
CA PHE A 586 26.04 -10.66 10.66
C PHE A 586 26.75 -11.15 9.38
N GLY A 587 27.73 -10.40 8.87
CA GLY A 587 28.59 -10.83 7.75
C GLY A 587 29.41 -12.09 8.07
N GLU A 588 29.93 -12.22 9.29
CA GLU A 588 30.60 -13.44 9.74
C GLU A 588 29.65 -14.64 9.73
N LEU A 589 28.42 -14.48 10.23
CA LEU A 589 27.39 -15.52 10.18
C LEU A 589 27.06 -15.94 8.74
N VAL A 590 26.96 -14.99 7.80
CA VAL A 590 26.78 -15.25 6.36
C VAL A 590 27.89 -16.18 5.84
N THR A 591 29.14 -15.87 6.18
CA THR A 591 30.33 -16.63 5.76
C THR A 591 30.34 -18.03 6.39
N LEU A 592 30.05 -18.13 7.69
CA LEU A 592 29.99 -19.41 8.39
C LEU A 592 28.92 -20.34 7.82
N ASN A 593 27.72 -19.80 7.52
CA ASN A 593 26.65 -20.61 6.95
C ASN A 593 27.03 -21.11 5.54
N HIS A 594 27.69 -20.30 4.72
CA HIS A 594 28.17 -20.74 3.42
C HIS A 594 29.14 -21.94 3.52
N ASN A 595 30.05 -21.90 4.49
CA ASN A 595 30.98 -23.00 4.72
C ASN A 595 30.27 -24.29 5.16
N LEU A 596 29.24 -24.21 6.01
CA LEU A 596 28.42 -25.38 6.37
C LEU A 596 27.65 -25.94 5.17
N LEU A 597 27.09 -25.07 4.33
CA LEU A 597 26.44 -25.48 3.07
C LEU A 597 27.41 -26.15 2.11
N ARG A 598 28.68 -25.71 2.07
CA ARG A 598 29.74 -26.39 1.32
C ARG A 598 30.02 -27.79 1.87
N VAL A 599 30.04 -27.96 3.20
CA VAL A 599 30.18 -29.29 3.85
C VAL A 599 29.03 -30.23 3.50
N LEU A 600 27.80 -29.71 3.39
CA LEU A 600 26.64 -30.49 2.93
C LEU A 600 26.71 -30.89 1.43
N GLY A 601 27.73 -30.42 0.70
CA GLY A 601 27.93 -30.76 -0.72
C GLY A 601 26.96 -30.04 -1.66
N VAL A 602 26.34 -28.94 -1.22
CA VAL A 602 25.36 -28.18 -2.01
C VAL A 602 25.94 -26.92 -2.65
N SER A 603 27.25 -26.70 -2.60
CA SER A 603 27.90 -25.58 -3.31
C SER A 603 28.23 -25.92 -4.78
N HIS A 604 28.84 -24.98 -5.50
CA HIS A 604 29.25 -25.12 -6.90
C HIS A 604 30.45 -24.20 -7.20
N PRO A 605 31.37 -24.55 -8.14
CA PRO A 605 32.50 -23.69 -8.48
C PRO A 605 32.14 -22.24 -8.82
N ALA A 606 31.02 -22.02 -9.50
CA ALA A 606 30.51 -20.66 -9.78
C ALA A 606 30.11 -19.89 -8.51
N LEU A 607 29.53 -20.57 -7.51
CA LEU A 607 29.19 -19.97 -6.22
C LEU A 607 30.45 -19.63 -5.43
N GLU A 608 31.43 -20.54 -5.40
CA GLU A 608 32.73 -20.29 -4.75
C GLU A 608 33.48 -19.12 -5.40
N HIS A 609 33.37 -18.96 -6.73
CA HIS A 609 33.95 -17.83 -7.44
C HIS A 609 33.30 -16.50 -7.04
N ILE A 610 31.96 -16.44 -6.93
CA ILE A 610 31.23 -15.26 -6.43
C ILE A 610 31.69 -14.91 -5.01
N VAL A 611 31.76 -15.91 -4.13
CA VAL A 611 32.21 -15.72 -2.74
C VAL A 611 33.66 -15.24 -2.69
N SER A 612 34.54 -15.76 -3.57
CA SER A 612 35.92 -15.29 -3.68
C SER A 612 36.00 -13.81 -4.10
N ILE A 613 35.21 -13.37 -5.08
CA ILE A 613 35.16 -11.97 -5.53
C ILE A 613 34.68 -11.06 -4.38
N ALA A 614 33.62 -11.44 -3.68
CA ALA A 614 33.12 -10.69 -2.52
C ALA A 614 34.18 -10.57 -1.41
N ASN A 615 34.79 -11.69 -1.03
CA ASN A 615 35.78 -11.73 0.06
C ASN A 615 37.03 -10.90 -0.25
N LYS A 616 37.49 -10.87 -1.52
CA LYS A 616 38.62 -10.01 -1.94
C LYS A 616 38.36 -8.52 -1.69
N ASN A 617 37.10 -8.12 -1.71
CA ASN A 617 36.65 -6.75 -1.47
C ASN A 617 36.16 -6.55 -0.02
N GLY A 618 36.42 -7.51 0.90
CA GLY A 618 36.04 -7.42 2.30
C GLY A 618 34.54 -7.63 2.58
N LEU A 619 33.79 -8.18 1.61
CA LEU A 619 32.36 -8.45 1.74
C LEU A 619 32.08 -9.93 1.95
N SER A 620 31.06 -10.23 2.75
CA SER A 620 30.59 -11.59 2.99
C SER A 620 29.53 -11.99 1.96
N ALA A 621 29.63 -13.21 1.46
CA ALA A 621 28.67 -13.74 0.49
C ALA A 621 28.36 -15.21 0.77
N LYS A 622 27.18 -15.63 0.31
CA LYS A 622 26.75 -17.02 0.37
C LYS A 622 25.78 -17.37 -0.73
N LEU A 623 25.68 -18.66 -1.03
CA LEU A 623 24.58 -19.20 -1.82
C LEU A 623 23.23 -18.98 -1.12
N THR A 624 22.14 -18.94 -1.89
CA THR A 624 20.77 -18.91 -1.36
C THR A 624 19.87 -19.90 -2.10
N GLY A 625 18.94 -20.51 -1.35
CA GLY A 625 18.07 -21.57 -1.85
C GLY A 625 18.81 -22.91 -1.98
N ALA A 626 18.65 -23.60 -3.11
CA ALA A 626 19.17 -24.96 -3.27
C ALA A 626 20.70 -25.06 -3.44
N GLY A 627 21.42 -23.97 -3.74
CA GLY A 627 22.84 -24.09 -4.11
C GLY A 627 23.06 -24.85 -5.43
N GLY A 628 24.23 -25.45 -5.67
CA GLY A 628 24.56 -26.16 -6.91
C GLY A 628 24.58 -25.30 -8.18
N GLY A 629 24.65 -23.97 -8.02
CA GLY A 629 24.39 -22.98 -9.08
C GLY A 629 23.37 -21.95 -8.61
N GLY A 630 22.48 -21.51 -9.51
CA GLY A 630 21.44 -20.50 -9.25
C GLY A 630 21.98 -19.22 -8.60
N PHE A 631 21.44 -18.83 -7.45
CA PHE A 631 21.71 -17.52 -6.85
C PHE A 631 22.63 -17.58 -5.62
N ALA A 632 23.42 -16.53 -5.49
CA ALA A 632 24.11 -16.13 -4.29
C ALA A 632 23.67 -14.70 -3.91
N PHE A 633 23.94 -14.30 -2.68
CA PHE A 633 23.90 -12.90 -2.31
C PHE A 633 25.22 -12.46 -1.67
N VAL A 634 25.58 -11.20 -1.89
CA VAL A 634 26.64 -10.49 -1.18
C VAL A 634 25.99 -9.51 -0.22
N TYR A 635 26.31 -9.59 1.06
CA TYR A 635 25.78 -8.68 2.07
C TYR A 635 26.45 -7.31 1.96
N LEU A 636 25.65 -6.24 1.95
CA LEU A 636 26.12 -4.86 1.89
C LEU A 636 25.82 -4.18 3.23
N PRO A 637 26.80 -4.05 4.13
CA PRO A 637 26.58 -3.37 5.41
C PRO A 637 26.37 -1.87 5.22
N SER A 638 25.65 -1.23 6.14
CA SER A 638 25.27 0.18 6.05
C SER A 638 26.46 1.15 6.04
N TYR A 639 27.58 0.75 6.64
CA TYR A 639 28.84 1.54 6.67
C TYR A 639 29.70 1.38 5.41
N LEU A 640 29.29 0.54 4.43
CA LEU A 640 30.07 0.29 3.24
C LEU A 640 30.18 1.53 2.34
N GLU A 641 31.39 1.82 1.86
CA GLU A 641 31.57 2.87 0.86
C GLU A 641 30.89 2.47 -0.46
N PRO A 642 30.02 3.31 -1.06
CA PRO A 642 29.27 2.95 -2.27
C PRO A 642 30.16 2.53 -3.47
N SER A 643 31.40 3.02 -3.52
CA SER A 643 32.38 2.67 -4.56
C SER A 643 32.75 1.18 -4.55
N ILE A 644 32.79 0.56 -3.36
CA ILE A 644 33.14 -0.86 -3.19
C ILE A 644 32.03 -1.75 -3.74
N ALA A 645 30.76 -1.45 -3.43
CA ALA A 645 29.61 -2.18 -3.95
C ALA A 645 29.60 -2.18 -5.49
N GLU A 646 29.87 -1.03 -6.11
CA GLU A 646 29.92 -0.93 -7.57
C GLU A 646 31.18 -1.51 -8.20
N ASN A 647 32.28 -1.63 -7.46
CA ASN A 647 33.44 -2.40 -7.92
C ASN A 647 33.11 -3.90 -7.93
N VAL A 648 32.55 -4.43 -6.84
CA VAL A 648 32.15 -5.85 -6.74
C VAL A 648 31.14 -6.21 -7.82
N LYS A 649 30.11 -5.39 -8.04
CA LYS A 649 29.12 -5.61 -9.10
C LYS A 649 29.74 -5.65 -10.49
N ARG A 650 30.71 -4.77 -10.77
CA ARG A 650 31.46 -4.75 -12.03
C ARG A 650 32.30 -6.01 -12.21
N GLU A 651 33.03 -6.44 -11.18
CA GLU A 651 33.82 -7.68 -11.21
C GLU A 651 32.93 -8.92 -11.44
N LEU A 652 31.79 -9.00 -10.76
CA LEU A 652 30.83 -10.09 -10.94
C LEU A 652 30.26 -10.13 -12.36
N THR A 653 29.97 -8.96 -12.92
CA THR A 653 29.45 -8.84 -14.30
C THR A 653 30.52 -9.20 -15.33
N ALA A 654 31.77 -8.76 -15.11
CA ALA A 654 32.91 -9.15 -15.94
C ALA A 654 33.20 -10.67 -15.88
N ALA A 655 32.89 -11.31 -14.74
CA ALA A 655 32.95 -12.76 -14.58
C ALA A 655 31.78 -13.53 -15.23
N GLY A 656 30.83 -12.84 -15.88
CA GLY A 656 29.69 -13.46 -16.58
C GLY A 656 28.46 -13.70 -15.72
N TYR A 657 28.39 -13.12 -14.52
CA TYR A 657 27.23 -13.21 -13.63
C TYR A 657 26.32 -12.00 -13.78
N THR A 658 25.03 -12.17 -13.47
CA THR A 658 24.09 -11.03 -13.40
C THR A 658 23.98 -10.59 -11.95
N ALA A 659 24.31 -9.33 -11.65
CA ALA A 659 24.28 -8.79 -10.29
C ALA A 659 23.39 -7.54 -10.20
N SER A 660 22.45 -7.55 -9.24
CA SER A 660 21.55 -6.43 -8.96
C SER A 660 21.55 -6.09 -7.48
N GLU A 661 21.61 -4.81 -7.13
CA GLU A 661 21.38 -4.36 -5.76
C GLU A 661 19.90 -4.49 -5.42
N VAL A 662 19.60 -5.08 -4.27
CA VAL A 662 18.24 -5.34 -3.81
C VAL A 662 18.15 -5.05 -2.31
N GLU A 663 17.05 -4.42 -1.92
CA GLU A 663 16.67 -4.24 -0.52
C GLU A 663 15.73 -5.36 -0.07
N LEU A 664 15.93 -5.84 1.16
CA LEU A 664 15.16 -6.93 1.75
C LEU A 664 14.14 -6.43 2.76
N GLY A 665 13.10 -7.23 3.02
CA GLY A 665 12.09 -6.94 4.03
C GLY A 665 10.88 -6.15 3.53
N GLY A 666 10.63 -6.15 2.22
CA GLY A 666 9.44 -5.54 1.62
C GLY A 666 8.12 -6.21 2.01
N ARG A 667 7.01 -5.57 1.64
CA ARG A 667 5.65 -6.06 1.91
C ARG A 667 5.35 -7.39 1.21
N GLY A 668 4.59 -8.25 1.89
CA GLY A 668 4.10 -9.53 1.40
C GLY A 668 3.00 -9.38 0.36
N LEU A 669 1.93 -10.17 0.46
CA LEU A 669 0.74 -10.00 -0.36
C LEU A 669 0.14 -8.59 -0.17
N VAL A 670 -0.02 -7.84 -1.26
CA VAL A 670 -0.67 -6.53 -1.27
C VAL A 670 -1.87 -6.59 -2.22
N ILE A 671 -3.05 -6.25 -1.71
CA ILE A 671 -4.25 -6.08 -2.53
C ILE A 671 -4.31 -4.59 -2.91
N GLU A 672 -4.12 -4.29 -4.20
CA GLU A 672 -4.08 -2.91 -4.72
C GLU A 672 -5.49 -2.37 -4.99
N GLU A 673 -6.37 -3.23 -5.49
CA GLU A 673 -7.71 -2.84 -5.91
C GLU A 673 -8.68 -4.01 -5.80
N VAL A 674 -9.86 -3.72 -5.27
CA VAL A 674 -11.05 -4.57 -5.36
C VAL A 674 -12.22 -3.67 -5.73
N VAL A 675 -12.73 -3.80 -6.95
CA VAL A 675 -13.95 -3.13 -7.40
C VAL A 675 -15.04 -4.19 -7.53
N LEU A 676 -16.12 -3.97 -6.79
CA LEU A 676 -17.35 -4.77 -6.75
C LEU A 676 -18.48 -4.01 -7.45
#